data_AF-A0A1E5K471-F1
#
_entry.id   AF-A0A1E5K471-F1
#
_cell.length_a   1.000
_cell.length_b   1.000
_cell.length_c   1.000
_cell.angle_alpha   90.00
_cell.angle_beta   90.00
_cell.angle_gamma   90.00
#
_symmetry.space_group_name_H-M   'P 1'
#
loop_
_entity.id
_entity.type
_entity.pdbx_description
1 polymer ?
#
loop_
_entity_poly.entity_id
_entity_poly.type
_entity_poly.pdbx_seq_one_letter_code
_entity_poly.pdbx_strand_id
1 'polypeptide(L)'
;MQKRIRKLTSIFLIVLITITMPMTGLAGDPGDPRQTPTATGDGGAVSTEHVEASSAAVEILKNDGNAVDAAVAAAAAQAVTRPFSGGIGGGGFMNIYLAEEDRFVVLDHVTETSENFGPESFINPETGKVYPANVRSSSGMATGIPGMVKAWEEALEEYGTMSLEEVLQPAIDLAEEGFPADANFLRETSENADKFRLFESSTELYLDEDGEVPELGTIMKNPDLSNTYRLIAEHGSEVFYEGEIAEAVLDTIHNPPVVDNLTREVLAGNMSMNDLKDYEVIHKEPTHSTYRDYDIYSVPPTSSGVTISEILNILEAYDLENMSKPQAYHYFLEASRYAFADRSMYMGDPAHTLIPVDGLMSKGYAAERRYNISDNHATIGQVAPGNPWPYDEDPDKQPEPPEEGIAFHHDFEGNDGDGWDSTVFANLHSWPGTPPGASYSIQNNTGQVVIDNRLQGNGSAYGLITPDMRSLTESELLVKFRFNELGNDQRLRLWIQADRFSSGSSMVENGYGIELRADNQNMILRGREDGRSTTFGTENIDLSTDWNWLRLKSEGNQLGVRVWNDNIEEPVEWDMTHELTEEEMANKDLGKALLSVINFDHDNGNTIQFDEITINDLADSEQLTTFEKNADTQLTALEKDAVNSQEAEEEIPTETIHLSVADGDGNIVSYTKTINSIAGNGMVVPGYGFILNNGFSGRTPMQDPDHPNAPRPGLRMLSAMTPTIVTKDGEPVMTVGSPGSNRIITTNLQIIISQLDFNMTLPEAIAEPRLSQRNLGHASTQYEGVYLDKYGALLEELEDMGHTFIADNAAEGISAANGVEFLENGNIRAAAEPVRRGGGSAMAIDKDEIEEPTPPEDSSVTLMKELVKGYVENGEIENEEVARLLTTHLNAIEHYERDEQIDKAIKHMNGFTLLVSRQEEGLISEEAAIELKMHAAILLDKWQ
;
A
#
# COMPACT_ATOMS: atom_id res chain seq x y z
N MET A 1 36.07 16.84 76.12
CA MET A 1 34.88 16.27 75.44
C MET A 1 35.22 14.84 75.06
N GLN A 2 34.97 13.81 75.90
CA GLN A 2 33.78 12.93 75.91
C GLN A 2 33.34 12.54 74.47
N LYS A 3 33.32 11.27 74.00
CA LYS A 3 33.29 9.91 74.59
C LYS A 3 33.67 8.84 73.51
N ARG A 4 34.47 7.82 73.93
CA ARG A 4 34.33 6.33 73.79
C ARG A 4 34.08 5.69 72.39
N ILE A 5 34.92 4.79 71.85
CA ILE A 5 35.38 3.39 72.21
C ILE A 5 34.65 2.27 71.41
N ARG A 6 35.45 1.54 70.60
CA ARG A 6 35.46 0.10 70.18
C ARG A 6 34.18 -0.77 70.21
N LYS A 7 33.95 -1.53 69.11
CA LYS A 7 33.82 -3.02 69.01
C LYS A 7 33.50 -3.43 67.54
N LEU A 8 34.31 -4.28 66.90
CA LEU A 8 34.18 -5.75 66.70
C LEU A 8 33.07 -6.20 65.72
N THR A 9 33.53 -6.72 64.57
CA THR A 9 33.10 -7.95 63.85
C THR A 9 31.63 -8.37 63.83
N SER A 10 31.08 -8.45 62.60
CA SER A 10 30.21 -9.53 62.07
C SER A 10 30.18 -9.34 60.54
N ILE A 11 30.99 -10.09 59.77
CA ILE A 11 30.56 -11.26 58.99
C ILE A 11 29.13 -11.12 58.45
N PHE A 12 29.01 -10.63 57.22
CA PHE A 12 28.07 -11.17 56.24
C PHE A 12 28.78 -11.15 54.89
N LEU A 13 29.26 -12.33 54.50
CA LEU A 13 29.83 -12.62 53.20
C LEU A 13 28.65 -12.71 52.22
N ILE A 14 28.28 -11.60 51.58
CA ILE A 14 27.42 -11.66 50.39
C ILE A 14 28.34 -12.12 49.27
N VAL A 15 28.28 -13.42 48.98
CA VAL A 15 28.75 -13.98 47.72
C VAL A 15 27.80 -13.40 46.67
N LEU A 16 28.25 -12.35 45.98
CA LEU A 16 27.63 -11.92 44.73
C LEU A 16 27.94 -13.04 43.73
N ILE A 17 27.06 -14.03 43.65
CA ILE A 17 26.96 -14.85 42.45
C ILE A 17 26.43 -13.89 41.40
N THR A 18 27.33 -13.25 40.66
CA THR A 18 27.00 -12.73 39.34
C THR A 18 26.63 -13.95 38.51
N ILE A 19 25.34 -14.29 38.51
CA ILE A 19 24.76 -15.06 37.42
C ILE A 19 24.90 -14.12 36.23
N THR A 20 26.01 -14.24 35.52
CA THR A 20 26.09 -13.84 34.12
C THR A 20 25.09 -14.76 33.42
N MET A 21 23.81 -14.35 33.38
CA MET A 21 22.94 -14.82 32.32
C MET A 21 23.64 -14.40 31.04
N PRO A 22 23.99 -15.31 30.14
CA PRO A 22 24.32 -14.89 28.80
C PRO A 22 23.09 -14.12 28.31
N MET A 23 23.26 -12.85 27.95
CA MET A 23 22.39 -12.27 26.93
C MET A 23 22.71 -13.06 25.66
N THR A 24 22.07 -14.21 25.52
CA THR A 24 21.81 -14.81 24.22
C THR A 24 21.01 -13.78 23.45
N GLY A 25 21.52 -13.42 22.28
CA GLY A 25 20.98 -12.36 21.44
C GLY A 25 19.49 -12.52 21.19
N LEU A 26 18.87 -11.37 20.97
CA LEU A 26 17.52 -11.19 20.46
C LEU A 26 17.37 -11.95 19.13
N ALA A 27 17.09 -13.24 19.20
CA ALA A 27 16.31 -13.92 18.18
C ALA A 27 14.85 -13.79 18.63
N GLY A 28 13.95 -13.36 17.73
CA GLY A 28 12.51 -13.35 18.00
C GLY A 28 12.06 -14.71 18.53
N ASP A 29 11.03 -14.70 19.38
CA ASP A 29 10.36 -15.93 19.82
C ASP A 29 9.91 -16.71 18.56
N PRO A 30 10.28 -17.98 18.35
CA PRO A 30 10.07 -18.72 17.09
C PRO A 30 8.60 -18.97 16.66
N GLY A 31 7.62 -18.23 17.20
CA GLY A 31 6.20 -18.41 16.91
C GLY A 31 5.67 -19.78 17.33
N ASP A 32 4.63 -20.27 16.65
CA ASP A 32 4.12 -21.62 16.88
C ASP A 32 5.21 -22.65 16.47
N PRO A 33 5.64 -23.55 17.38
CA PRO A 33 6.74 -24.47 17.13
C PRO A 33 6.47 -25.53 16.05
N ARG A 34 5.22 -25.65 15.57
CA ARG A 34 4.84 -26.52 14.46
C ARG A 34 5.12 -25.88 13.10
N GLN A 35 5.33 -24.57 13.05
CA GLN A 35 5.60 -23.86 11.80
C GLN A 35 6.95 -24.27 11.21
N THR A 36 6.92 -24.62 9.93
CA THR A 36 8.11 -24.89 9.12
C THR A 36 8.19 -23.87 8.00
N PRO A 37 9.32 -23.17 7.81
CA PRO A 37 9.41 -22.11 6.81
C PRO A 37 9.57 -22.63 5.38
N THR A 38 9.81 -23.93 5.18
CA THR A 38 9.99 -24.51 3.85
C THR A 38 9.41 -25.92 3.78
N ALA A 39 8.75 -26.26 2.68
CA ALA A 39 8.34 -27.62 2.37
C ALA A 39 8.47 -27.87 0.86
N THR A 40 8.57 -29.13 0.44
CA THR A 40 8.70 -29.50 -0.98
C THR A 40 7.98 -30.81 -1.22
N GLY A 41 7.20 -30.87 -2.30
CA GLY A 41 6.45 -32.04 -2.74
C GLY A 41 6.15 -31.97 -4.24
N ASP A 42 5.42 -32.94 -4.78
CA ASP A 42 5.05 -33.00 -6.20
C ASP A 42 3.53 -33.03 -6.47
N GLY A 43 2.70 -33.09 -5.43
CA GLY A 43 1.24 -33.06 -5.51
C GLY A 43 0.60 -31.71 -5.18
N GLY A 44 1.37 -30.77 -4.62
CA GLY A 44 0.92 -29.43 -4.31
C GLY A 44 1.74 -28.80 -3.17
N ALA A 45 1.69 -27.48 -3.05
CA ALA A 45 2.40 -26.73 -2.02
C ALA A 45 1.60 -25.51 -1.55
N VAL A 46 1.70 -25.22 -0.26
CA VAL A 46 0.97 -24.15 0.41
C VAL A 46 1.94 -23.36 1.28
N SER A 47 1.84 -22.03 1.23
CA SER A 47 2.52 -21.14 2.15
C SER A 47 1.57 -20.09 2.74
N THR A 48 1.56 -19.96 4.07
CA THR A 48 0.70 -19.05 4.82
C THR A 48 1.45 -18.46 6.02
N GLU A 49 0.83 -17.49 6.72
CA GLU A 49 1.37 -16.93 7.98
C GLU A 49 1.08 -17.78 9.24
N HIS A 50 0.33 -18.88 9.13
CA HIS A 50 0.00 -19.70 10.30
C HIS A 50 -0.22 -21.17 9.94
N VAL A 51 0.26 -22.06 10.80
CA VAL A 51 0.22 -23.52 10.58
C VAL A 51 -1.19 -24.04 10.30
N GLU A 52 -2.21 -23.58 11.02
CA GLU A 52 -3.58 -24.10 10.82
C GLU A 52 -4.17 -23.71 9.48
N ALA A 53 -3.76 -22.56 8.92
CA ALA A 53 -4.17 -22.19 7.58
C ALA A 53 -3.47 -23.02 6.50
N SER A 54 -2.19 -23.38 6.70
CA SER A 54 -1.52 -24.34 5.82
C SER A 54 -2.18 -25.72 5.92
N SER A 55 -2.52 -26.16 7.14
CA SER A 55 -3.21 -27.43 7.37
C SER A 55 -4.56 -27.51 6.66
N ALA A 56 -5.39 -26.45 6.76
CA ALA A 56 -6.69 -26.39 6.08
C ALA A 56 -6.55 -26.52 4.56
N ALA A 57 -5.60 -25.81 3.96
CA ALA A 57 -5.34 -25.90 2.53
C ALA A 57 -4.82 -27.28 2.10
N VAL A 58 -3.92 -27.87 2.90
CA VAL A 58 -3.38 -29.22 2.64
C VAL A 58 -4.47 -30.27 2.76
N GLU A 59 -5.41 -30.12 3.68
CA GLU A 59 -6.58 -31.00 3.78
C GLU A 59 -7.40 -30.96 2.50
N ILE A 60 -7.66 -29.78 1.95
CA ILE A 60 -8.36 -29.62 0.66
C ILE A 60 -7.57 -30.25 -0.50
N LEU A 61 -6.27 -29.97 -0.62
CA LEU A 61 -5.43 -30.58 -1.67
C LEU A 61 -5.38 -32.12 -1.56
N LYS A 62 -5.40 -32.66 -0.34
CA LYS A 62 -5.45 -34.11 -0.13
C LYS A 62 -6.79 -34.72 -0.50
N ASN A 63 -7.86 -33.94 -0.46
CA ASN A 63 -9.21 -34.37 -0.85
C ASN A 63 -9.53 -34.04 -2.32
N ASP A 64 -8.49 -33.98 -3.17
CA ASP A 64 -8.59 -33.74 -4.62
C ASP A 64 -9.11 -32.34 -5.02
N GLY A 65 -9.10 -31.38 -4.08
CA GLY A 65 -9.37 -29.98 -4.37
C GLY A 65 -8.19 -29.30 -5.07
N ASN A 66 -8.46 -28.29 -5.89
CA ASN A 66 -7.44 -27.56 -6.64
C ASN A 66 -6.83 -26.38 -5.85
N ALA A 67 -5.91 -25.64 -6.48
CA ALA A 67 -5.24 -24.50 -5.83
C ALA A 67 -6.20 -23.38 -5.38
N VAL A 68 -7.34 -23.19 -6.07
CA VAL A 68 -8.38 -22.21 -5.72
C VAL A 68 -9.15 -22.66 -4.49
N ASP A 69 -9.60 -23.92 -4.47
CA ASP A 69 -10.29 -24.52 -3.32
C ASP A 69 -9.43 -24.39 -2.05
N ALA A 70 -8.16 -24.80 -2.16
CA ALA A 70 -7.21 -24.76 -1.07
C ALA A 70 -6.86 -23.33 -0.62
N ALA A 71 -6.82 -22.36 -1.54
CA ALA A 71 -6.61 -20.95 -1.21
C ALA A 71 -7.78 -20.34 -0.44
N VAL A 72 -9.03 -20.71 -0.76
CA VAL A 72 -10.22 -20.27 -0.01
C VAL A 72 -10.21 -20.86 1.40
N ALA A 73 -9.94 -22.17 1.55
CA ALA A 73 -9.82 -22.81 2.85
C ALA A 73 -8.70 -22.19 3.71
N ALA A 74 -7.53 -21.95 3.11
CA ALA A 74 -6.43 -21.23 3.75
C ALA A 74 -6.87 -19.84 4.23
N ALA A 75 -7.61 -19.11 3.39
CA ALA A 75 -8.06 -17.76 3.70
C ALA A 75 -9.06 -17.73 4.85
N ALA A 76 -10.03 -18.65 4.87
CA ALA A 76 -11.00 -18.79 5.94
C ALA A 76 -10.34 -19.17 7.28
N ALA A 77 -9.37 -20.09 7.27
CA ALA A 77 -8.61 -20.47 8.46
C ALA A 77 -7.67 -19.35 8.96
N GLN A 78 -7.08 -18.56 8.06
CA GLN A 78 -6.33 -17.35 8.44
C GLN A 78 -7.22 -16.30 9.09
N ALA A 79 -8.46 -16.13 8.66
CA ALA A 79 -9.38 -15.21 9.31
C ALA A 79 -9.73 -15.61 10.76
N VAL A 80 -9.56 -16.89 11.13
CA VAL A 80 -9.66 -17.37 12.52
C VAL A 80 -8.36 -17.09 13.31
N THR A 81 -7.20 -17.39 12.71
CA THR A 81 -5.89 -17.41 13.40
C THR A 81 -5.10 -16.10 13.35
N ARG A 82 -5.42 -15.25 12.38
CA ARG A 82 -4.88 -13.90 12.13
C ARG A 82 -6.04 -12.91 11.88
N PRO A 83 -7.02 -12.82 12.80
CA PRO A 83 -8.24 -12.04 12.58
C PRO A 83 -7.97 -10.54 12.44
N PHE A 84 -6.82 -10.06 12.92
CA PHE A 84 -6.47 -8.65 12.95
C PHE A 84 -5.90 -8.11 11.62
N SER A 85 -5.65 -8.98 10.64
CA SER A 85 -4.93 -8.59 9.42
C SER A 85 -5.74 -8.79 8.13
N GLY A 86 -6.56 -9.83 8.02
CA GLY A 86 -7.36 -10.06 6.81
C GLY A 86 -8.45 -11.12 6.98
N GLY A 87 -9.58 -10.73 7.59
CA GLY A 87 -10.80 -11.54 7.72
C GLY A 87 -11.94 -11.12 6.80
N ILE A 88 -13.08 -11.82 6.88
CA ILE A 88 -14.25 -11.65 6.00
C ILE A 88 -14.89 -10.25 6.01
N GLY A 89 -14.61 -9.43 7.03
CA GLY A 89 -15.00 -8.02 7.06
C GLY A 89 -14.11 -7.09 6.22
N GLY A 90 -13.22 -7.63 5.37
CA GLY A 90 -12.26 -6.89 4.55
C GLY A 90 -12.34 -7.17 3.05
N GLY A 91 -11.23 -6.98 2.36
CA GLY A 91 -11.10 -7.14 0.91
C GLY A 91 -9.67 -7.49 0.47
N GLY A 92 -9.42 -7.62 -0.82
CA GLY A 92 -8.16 -8.16 -1.31
C GLY A 92 -8.07 -8.31 -2.83
N PHE A 93 -7.00 -8.99 -3.26
CA PHE A 93 -6.78 -9.40 -4.64
C PHE A 93 -6.34 -10.86 -4.67
N MET A 94 -7.05 -11.70 -5.42
CA MET A 94 -6.66 -13.07 -5.72
C MET A 94 -6.13 -13.13 -7.16
N ASN A 95 -4.83 -13.35 -7.32
CA ASN A 95 -4.17 -13.51 -8.62
C ASN A 95 -3.99 -15.01 -8.91
N ILE A 96 -4.67 -15.50 -9.93
CA ILE A 96 -4.85 -16.91 -10.26
C ILE A 96 -4.15 -17.19 -11.60
N TYR A 97 -3.39 -18.27 -11.67
CA TYR A 97 -2.92 -18.85 -12.92
C TYR A 97 -3.56 -20.24 -13.08
N LEU A 98 -4.24 -20.44 -14.21
CA LEU A 98 -4.89 -21.68 -14.60
C LEU A 98 -4.01 -22.37 -15.65
N ALA A 99 -3.34 -23.44 -15.24
CA ALA A 99 -2.29 -24.06 -16.05
C ALA A 99 -2.80 -24.75 -17.30
N GLU A 100 -3.99 -25.38 -17.25
CA GLU A 100 -4.58 -26.04 -18.43
C GLU A 100 -4.96 -25.02 -19.52
N GLU A 101 -5.41 -23.84 -19.11
CA GLU A 101 -5.85 -22.77 -20.01
C GLU A 101 -4.72 -21.84 -20.46
N ASP A 102 -3.56 -21.88 -19.79
CA ASP A 102 -2.51 -20.86 -19.88
C ASP A 102 -3.10 -19.44 -19.72
N ARG A 103 -3.92 -19.27 -18.68
CA ARG A 103 -4.68 -18.04 -18.41
C ARG A 103 -4.42 -17.51 -17.02
N PHE A 104 -4.30 -16.19 -16.93
CA PHE A 104 -4.20 -15.48 -15.67
C PHE A 104 -5.48 -14.69 -15.40
N VAL A 105 -5.88 -14.63 -14.13
CA VAL A 105 -7.08 -13.91 -13.69
C VAL A 105 -6.80 -13.20 -12.38
N VAL A 106 -7.31 -11.98 -12.23
CA VAL A 106 -7.33 -11.26 -10.96
C VAL A 106 -8.77 -11.05 -10.54
N LEU A 107 -9.12 -11.56 -9.36
CA LEU A 107 -10.33 -11.19 -8.65
C LEU A 107 -10.03 -9.98 -7.74
N ASP A 108 -10.46 -8.81 -8.16
CA ASP A 108 -10.43 -7.58 -7.36
C ASP A 108 -11.68 -7.52 -6.50
N HIS A 109 -11.47 -7.74 -5.19
CA HIS A 109 -12.52 -7.69 -4.19
C HIS A 109 -12.13 -6.75 -3.04
N VAL A 110 -11.43 -5.67 -3.36
CA VAL A 110 -11.13 -4.63 -2.36
C VAL A 110 -12.42 -3.97 -1.88
N THR A 111 -12.35 -3.38 -0.68
CA THR A 111 -13.50 -2.70 -0.11
C THR A 111 -13.87 -1.46 -0.92
N GLU A 112 -15.16 -1.14 -0.91
CA GLU A 112 -15.74 -0.01 -1.64
C GLU A 112 -16.53 0.91 -0.68
N THR A 113 -16.50 2.22 -0.92
CA THR A 113 -17.28 3.17 -0.11
C THR A 113 -18.76 3.11 -0.44
N SER A 114 -19.63 3.34 0.54
CA SER A 114 -21.08 3.49 0.31
C SER A 114 -21.42 4.71 -0.55
N GLU A 115 -22.62 4.72 -1.11
CA GLU A 115 -23.22 5.85 -1.82
C GLU A 115 -23.30 7.15 -0.98
N ASN A 116 -23.29 7.00 0.35
CA ASN A 116 -23.37 8.12 1.29
C ASN A 116 -21.99 8.61 1.76
N PHE A 117 -20.90 8.00 1.31
CA PHE A 117 -19.55 8.41 1.70
C PHE A 117 -19.04 9.54 0.80
N GLY A 118 -18.43 10.56 1.38
CA GLY A 118 -17.90 11.70 0.63
C GLY A 118 -17.06 12.64 1.48
N PRO A 119 -16.73 13.84 0.99
CA PRO A 119 -15.87 14.79 1.70
C PRO A 119 -16.38 15.10 3.13
N GLU A 120 -17.69 15.23 3.31
CA GLU A 120 -18.27 15.56 4.61
C GLU A 120 -18.29 14.39 5.61
N SER A 121 -17.96 13.16 5.20
CA SER A 121 -18.07 11.96 6.05
C SER A 121 -17.26 12.03 7.34
N PHE A 122 -16.14 12.78 7.32
CA PHE A 122 -15.29 12.97 8.51
C PHE A 122 -15.21 14.42 8.99
N ILE A 123 -16.14 15.26 8.56
CA ILE A 123 -16.28 16.62 9.08
C ILE A 123 -17.19 16.60 10.29
N ASN A 124 -16.69 17.10 11.42
CA ASN A 124 -17.49 17.31 12.61
C ASN A 124 -18.45 18.48 12.35
N PRO A 125 -19.78 18.27 12.36
CA PRO A 125 -20.75 19.30 11.97
C PRO A 125 -20.83 20.47 12.97
N GLU A 126 -20.36 20.30 14.21
CA GLU A 126 -20.35 21.38 15.21
C GLU A 126 -19.14 22.29 15.05
N THR A 127 -17.99 21.73 14.66
CA THR A 127 -16.72 22.46 14.59
C THR A 127 -16.30 22.84 13.18
N GLY A 128 -16.86 22.19 12.16
CA GLY A 128 -16.42 22.31 10.76
C GLY A 128 -15.00 21.77 10.52
N LYS A 129 -14.43 21.09 11.52
CA LYS A 129 -13.10 20.48 11.45
C LYS A 129 -13.24 18.98 11.29
N VAL A 130 -12.13 18.40 10.88
CA VAL A 130 -12.03 16.96 10.74
C VAL A 130 -11.95 16.26 12.08
N TYR A 131 -12.54 15.07 12.13
CA TYR A 131 -12.31 14.13 13.22
C TYR A 131 -10.85 13.61 13.26
N PRO A 132 -10.21 13.56 14.45
CA PRO A 132 -8.87 13.01 14.60
C PRO A 132 -8.73 11.59 14.03
N ALA A 133 -7.52 11.23 13.57
CA ALA A 133 -7.25 9.94 12.93
C ALA A 133 -7.69 8.74 13.79
N ASN A 134 -7.45 8.78 15.09
CA ASN A 134 -7.84 7.72 16.03
C ASN A 134 -9.36 7.62 16.25
N VAL A 135 -10.14 8.66 15.96
CA VAL A 135 -11.62 8.62 15.97
C VAL A 135 -12.10 8.03 14.65
N ARG A 136 -11.56 8.49 13.52
CA ARG A 136 -11.91 7.98 12.19
C ARG A 136 -11.59 6.49 12.05
N SER A 137 -10.38 6.09 12.46
CA SER A 137 -9.90 4.71 12.35
C SER A 137 -10.72 3.71 13.14
N SER A 138 -11.46 4.14 14.16
CA SER A 138 -12.27 3.30 15.05
C SER A 138 -13.73 3.75 14.99
N SER A 139 -14.29 3.77 13.78
CA SER A 139 -15.65 4.22 13.53
C SER A 139 -16.37 3.33 12.51
N GLY A 140 -17.70 3.32 12.57
CA GLY A 140 -18.55 2.74 11.53
C GLY A 140 -18.39 3.45 10.19
N MET A 141 -18.15 4.77 10.20
CA MET A 141 -17.97 5.58 8.99
C MET A 141 -16.75 5.16 8.14
N ALA A 142 -15.69 4.64 8.76
CA ALA A 142 -14.52 4.16 8.02
C ALA A 142 -14.69 2.79 7.35
N THR A 143 -15.80 2.10 7.62
CA THR A 143 -16.05 0.75 7.13
C THR A 143 -16.42 0.78 5.65
N GLY A 144 -15.58 0.18 4.81
CA GLY A 144 -15.93 -0.13 3.44
C GLY A 144 -16.76 -1.40 3.33
N ILE A 145 -17.49 -1.55 2.23
CA ILE A 145 -18.25 -2.75 1.90
C ILE A 145 -17.27 -3.93 1.78
N PRO A 146 -17.40 -4.99 2.60
CA PRO A 146 -16.50 -6.15 2.52
C PRO A 146 -16.72 -6.97 1.24
N GLY A 147 -15.64 -7.38 0.58
CA GLY A 147 -15.71 -8.11 -0.70
C GLY A 147 -15.34 -9.59 -0.64
N MET A 148 -14.84 -10.06 0.50
CA MET A 148 -14.14 -11.34 0.58
C MET A 148 -15.04 -12.55 0.37
N VAL A 149 -16.25 -12.57 0.97
CA VAL A 149 -17.16 -13.73 0.89
C VAL A 149 -17.66 -13.94 -0.54
N LYS A 150 -18.02 -12.84 -1.23
CA LYS A 150 -18.44 -12.91 -2.64
C LYS A 150 -17.31 -13.40 -3.55
N ALA A 151 -16.08 -12.94 -3.29
CA ALA A 151 -14.92 -13.40 -4.06
C ALA A 151 -14.60 -14.87 -3.86
N TRP A 152 -14.84 -15.43 -2.67
CA TRP A 152 -14.68 -16.86 -2.43
C TRP A 152 -15.73 -17.67 -3.19
N GLU A 153 -17.00 -17.27 -3.12
CA GLU A 153 -18.07 -17.93 -3.88
C GLU A 153 -17.78 -17.91 -5.39
N GLU A 154 -17.52 -16.73 -5.97
CA GLU A 154 -17.23 -16.60 -7.40
C GLU A 154 -15.95 -17.35 -7.81
N ALA A 155 -14.91 -17.36 -6.98
CA ALA A 155 -13.70 -18.13 -7.27
C ALA A 155 -13.95 -19.63 -7.33
N LEU A 156 -14.75 -20.17 -6.41
CA LEU A 156 -15.09 -21.59 -6.38
C LEU A 156 -16.02 -21.97 -7.54
N GLU A 157 -17.01 -21.14 -7.84
CA GLU A 157 -17.96 -21.36 -8.95
C GLU A 157 -17.27 -21.35 -10.32
N GLU A 158 -16.32 -20.45 -10.53
CA GLU A 158 -15.66 -20.30 -11.84
C GLU A 158 -14.38 -21.14 -11.99
N TYR A 159 -13.62 -21.31 -10.90
CA TYR A 159 -12.26 -21.84 -10.94
C TYR A 159 -11.99 -22.93 -9.90
N GLY A 160 -12.91 -23.19 -8.97
CA GLY A 160 -12.80 -24.25 -7.99
C GLY A 160 -13.38 -25.57 -8.47
N THR A 161 -13.23 -26.59 -7.63
CA THR A 161 -13.82 -27.92 -7.81
C THR A 161 -14.65 -28.37 -6.61
N MET A 162 -14.62 -27.61 -5.52
CA MET A 162 -15.33 -27.91 -4.27
C MET A 162 -16.35 -26.82 -3.92
N SER A 163 -17.36 -27.20 -3.14
CA SER A 163 -18.37 -26.28 -2.62
C SER A 163 -17.85 -25.42 -1.46
N LEU A 164 -18.54 -24.30 -1.19
CA LEU A 164 -18.31 -23.49 0.02
C LEU A 164 -18.39 -24.32 1.31
N GLU A 165 -19.31 -25.29 1.38
CA GLU A 165 -19.45 -26.18 2.55
C GLU A 165 -18.16 -26.96 2.81
N GLU A 166 -17.59 -27.55 1.76
CA GLU A 166 -16.37 -28.36 1.86
C GLU A 166 -15.15 -27.50 2.23
N VAL A 167 -14.96 -26.36 1.55
CA VAL A 167 -13.74 -25.53 1.77
C VAL A 167 -13.79 -24.73 3.08
N LEU A 168 -14.97 -24.40 3.60
CA LEU A 168 -15.11 -23.69 4.88
C LEU A 168 -15.07 -24.62 6.09
N GLN A 169 -15.29 -25.93 5.92
CA GLN A 169 -15.36 -26.90 7.02
C GLN A 169 -14.11 -26.89 7.93
N PRO A 170 -12.85 -26.85 7.42
CA PRO A 170 -11.67 -26.76 8.28
C PRO A 170 -11.66 -25.49 9.16
N ALA A 171 -12.14 -24.36 8.61
CA ALA A 171 -12.20 -23.09 9.35
C ALA A 171 -13.34 -23.07 10.39
N ILE A 172 -14.47 -23.73 10.08
CA ILE A 172 -15.60 -23.93 11.01
C ILE A 172 -15.12 -24.69 12.24
N ASP A 173 -14.42 -25.80 12.05
CA ASP A 173 -13.91 -26.65 13.14
C ASP A 173 -12.82 -25.92 13.92
N LEU A 174 -11.90 -25.25 13.23
CA LEU A 174 -10.85 -24.45 13.87
C LEU A 174 -11.41 -23.33 14.76
N ALA A 175 -12.46 -22.65 14.32
CA ALA A 175 -13.11 -21.60 15.10
C ALA A 175 -13.86 -22.14 16.35
N GLU A 176 -14.42 -23.35 16.26
CA GLU A 176 -15.15 -24.00 17.36
C GLU A 176 -14.20 -24.65 18.40
N GLU A 177 -13.18 -25.36 17.91
CA GLU A 177 -12.20 -26.05 18.74
C GLU A 177 -11.18 -25.08 19.34
N GLY A 178 -10.78 -24.08 18.55
CA GLY A 178 -9.82 -23.04 18.90
C GLY A 178 -8.36 -23.40 18.63
N PHE A 179 -7.50 -22.38 18.70
CA PHE A 179 -6.06 -22.49 18.47
C PHE A 179 -5.27 -21.81 19.59
N PRO A 180 -4.02 -22.23 19.88
CA PRO A 180 -3.20 -21.55 20.88
C PRO A 180 -2.76 -20.16 20.39
N ALA A 181 -2.98 -19.12 21.19
CA ALA A 181 -2.45 -17.78 20.94
C ALA A 181 -0.92 -17.81 20.96
N ASP A 182 -0.30 -17.55 19.81
CA ASP A 182 1.14 -17.39 19.66
C ASP A 182 1.60 -15.95 20.02
N ALA A 183 2.91 -15.72 19.96
CA ALA A 183 3.50 -14.42 20.27
C ALA A 183 3.03 -13.31 19.31
N ASN A 184 2.77 -13.64 18.04
CA ASN A 184 2.32 -12.68 17.04
C ASN A 184 0.89 -12.21 17.34
N PHE A 185 -0.01 -13.16 17.59
CA PHE A 185 -1.39 -12.90 17.97
C PHE A 185 -1.43 -12.02 19.23
N LEU A 186 -0.66 -12.35 20.26
CA LEU A 186 -0.64 -11.54 21.49
C LEU A 186 -0.03 -10.16 21.32
N ARG A 187 0.96 -10.00 20.44
CA ARG A 187 1.52 -8.69 20.11
C ARG A 187 0.44 -7.81 19.47
N GLU A 188 -0.22 -8.30 18.42
CA GLU A 188 -1.28 -7.57 17.73
C GLU A 188 -2.44 -7.26 18.67
N THR A 189 -2.80 -8.20 19.56
CA THR A 189 -3.78 -7.97 20.63
C THR A 189 -3.32 -6.86 21.58
N SER A 190 -2.07 -6.89 22.02
CA SER A 190 -1.52 -5.89 22.94
C SER A 190 -1.44 -4.49 22.30
N GLU A 191 -1.02 -4.40 21.05
CA GLU A 191 -0.92 -3.15 20.29
C GLU A 191 -2.30 -2.52 20.06
N ASN A 192 -3.37 -3.33 20.09
CA ASN A 192 -4.75 -2.89 19.84
C ASN A 192 -5.68 -3.02 21.05
N ALA A 193 -5.17 -3.35 22.24
CA ALA A 193 -5.99 -3.58 23.43
C ALA A 193 -6.87 -2.36 23.77
N ASP A 194 -6.34 -1.14 23.65
CA ASP A 194 -7.10 0.10 23.86
C ASP A 194 -8.18 0.35 22.80
N LYS A 195 -8.00 -0.21 21.59
CA LYS A 195 -9.04 -0.22 20.54
C LYS A 195 -10.14 -1.22 20.89
N PHE A 196 -9.78 -2.43 21.29
CA PHE A 196 -10.76 -3.46 21.67
C PHE A 196 -11.60 -3.08 22.88
N ARG A 197 -11.01 -2.41 23.88
CA ARG A 197 -11.72 -1.92 25.07
C ARG A 197 -12.79 -0.86 24.80
N LEU A 198 -12.86 -0.32 23.58
CA LEU A 198 -13.98 0.54 23.19
C LEU A 198 -15.27 -0.24 22.98
N PHE A 199 -15.18 -1.51 22.58
CA PHE A 199 -16.29 -2.30 22.07
C PHE A 199 -16.51 -3.55 22.92
N GLU A 200 -17.76 -3.76 23.35
CA GLU A 200 -18.12 -4.89 24.23
C GLU A 200 -17.78 -6.23 23.57
N SER A 201 -18.18 -6.42 22.32
CA SER A 201 -17.95 -7.66 21.54
C SER A 201 -16.46 -7.98 21.35
N SER A 202 -15.62 -6.97 21.23
CA SER A 202 -14.18 -7.15 20.95
C SER A 202 -13.40 -7.38 22.22
N THR A 203 -13.82 -6.74 23.32
CA THR A 203 -13.33 -7.04 24.67
C THR A 203 -13.63 -8.49 25.03
N GLU A 204 -14.86 -8.95 24.80
CA GLU A 204 -15.27 -10.34 25.12
C GLU A 204 -14.50 -11.40 24.31
N LEU A 205 -14.22 -11.12 23.03
CA LEU A 205 -13.59 -12.11 22.16
C LEU A 205 -12.05 -12.17 22.29
N TYR A 206 -11.38 -11.04 22.48
CA TYR A 206 -9.91 -10.96 22.37
C TYR A 206 -9.17 -10.67 23.67
N LEU A 207 -9.86 -10.22 24.72
CA LEU A 207 -9.28 -9.93 26.03
C LEU A 207 -9.76 -10.95 27.07
N ASP A 208 -9.02 -11.08 28.17
CA ASP A 208 -9.41 -11.97 29.26
C ASP A 208 -10.56 -11.41 30.11
N GLU A 209 -10.97 -12.15 31.14
CA GLU A 209 -12.08 -11.77 32.04
C GLU A 209 -11.84 -10.43 32.78
N ASP A 210 -10.58 -10.00 32.91
CA ASP A 210 -10.18 -8.73 33.53
C ASP A 210 -10.03 -7.60 32.49
N GLY A 211 -10.23 -7.89 31.20
CA GLY A 211 -10.07 -6.94 30.10
C GLY A 211 -8.60 -6.69 29.73
N GLU A 212 -7.73 -7.66 30.00
CA GLU A 212 -6.29 -7.63 29.71
C GLU A 212 -5.91 -8.59 28.59
N VAL A 213 -4.69 -8.43 28.06
CA VAL A 213 -4.16 -9.28 26.98
C VAL A 213 -3.99 -10.72 27.51
N PRO A 214 -4.50 -11.75 26.80
CA PRO A 214 -4.36 -13.14 27.24
C PRO A 214 -2.92 -13.62 27.40
N GLU A 215 -2.72 -14.70 28.17
CA GLU A 215 -1.40 -15.33 28.31
C GLU A 215 -1.00 -16.15 27.07
N LEU A 216 0.30 -16.28 26.80
CA LEU A 216 0.85 -17.10 25.71
C LEU A 216 0.34 -18.54 25.80
N GLY A 217 -0.18 -19.06 24.69
CA GLY A 217 -0.75 -20.40 24.59
C GLY A 217 -2.20 -20.53 25.08
N THR A 218 -2.87 -19.43 25.44
CA THR A 218 -4.32 -19.43 25.68
C THR A 218 -5.05 -19.94 24.44
N ILE A 219 -5.99 -20.89 24.61
CA ILE A 219 -6.78 -21.40 23.48
C ILE A 219 -7.84 -20.37 23.12
N MET A 220 -7.66 -19.71 21.98
CA MET A 220 -8.59 -18.74 21.42
C MET A 220 -9.68 -19.47 20.64
N LYS A 221 -10.94 -19.21 20.97
CA LYS A 221 -12.12 -19.79 20.31
C LYS A 221 -12.99 -18.68 19.76
N ASN A 222 -13.71 -18.97 18.69
CA ASN A 222 -14.65 -18.05 18.08
C ASN A 222 -15.89 -18.80 17.55
N PRO A 223 -16.76 -19.29 18.46
CA PRO A 223 -17.95 -20.03 18.07
C PRO A 223 -18.92 -19.21 17.21
N ASP A 224 -18.93 -17.88 17.35
CA ASP A 224 -19.75 -16.98 16.54
C ASP A 224 -19.28 -16.97 15.07
N LEU A 225 -17.96 -16.92 14.84
CA LEU A 225 -17.42 -17.04 13.48
C LEU A 225 -17.61 -18.44 12.90
N SER A 226 -17.52 -19.50 13.73
CA SER A 226 -17.86 -20.86 13.31
C SER A 226 -19.30 -20.94 12.79
N ASN A 227 -20.26 -20.39 13.54
CA ASN A 227 -21.66 -20.32 13.11
C ASN A 227 -21.85 -19.45 11.85
N THR A 228 -21.11 -18.34 11.75
CA THR A 228 -21.13 -17.47 10.56
C THR A 228 -20.67 -18.22 9.32
N TYR A 229 -19.60 -19.00 9.41
CA TYR A 229 -19.15 -19.85 8.31
C TYR A 229 -20.14 -20.98 7.99
N ARG A 230 -20.83 -21.56 8.99
CA ARG A 230 -21.91 -22.52 8.72
C ARG A 230 -23.07 -21.88 7.94
N LEU A 231 -23.44 -20.63 8.26
CA LEU A 231 -24.46 -19.89 7.50
C LEU A 231 -24.02 -19.61 6.06
N ILE A 232 -22.78 -19.18 5.86
CA ILE A 232 -22.22 -18.93 4.52
C ILE A 232 -22.13 -20.25 3.73
N ALA A 233 -21.70 -21.34 4.36
CA ALA A 233 -21.69 -22.66 3.75
C ALA A 233 -23.08 -23.13 3.30
N GLU A 234 -24.13 -22.89 4.11
CA GLU A 234 -25.49 -23.34 3.82
C GLU A 234 -26.23 -22.44 2.81
N HIS A 235 -25.94 -21.14 2.80
CA HIS A 235 -26.73 -20.13 2.08
C HIS A 235 -25.94 -19.32 1.06
N GLY A 236 -24.67 -19.63 0.86
CA GLY A 236 -23.79 -18.90 -0.06
C GLY A 236 -23.48 -17.48 0.42
N SER A 237 -23.03 -16.61 -0.49
CA SER A 237 -22.73 -15.23 -0.16
C SER A 237 -23.99 -14.39 0.12
N GLU A 238 -25.18 -14.80 -0.36
CA GLU A 238 -26.44 -14.06 -0.21
C GLU A 238 -26.74 -13.72 1.27
N VAL A 239 -26.45 -14.62 2.21
CA VAL A 239 -26.66 -14.34 3.64
C VAL A 239 -25.79 -13.19 4.17
N PHE A 240 -24.61 -12.96 3.56
CA PHE A 240 -23.68 -11.89 3.90
C PHE A 240 -24.07 -10.52 3.33
N TYR A 241 -24.68 -10.49 2.15
CA TYR A 241 -24.99 -9.25 1.43
C TYR A 241 -26.47 -8.85 1.48
N GLU A 242 -27.38 -9.80 1.75
CA GLU A 242 -28.82 -9.57 1.79
C GLU A 242 -29.52 -10.11 3.04
N GLY A 243 -28.87 -11.03 3.76
CA GLY A 243 -29.45 -11.78 4.87
C GLY A 243 -29.12 -11.25 6.27
N GLU A 244 -29.15 -12.14 7.25
CA GLU A 244 -29.01 -11.78 8.66
C GLU A 244 -27.62 -11.26 9.04
N ILE A 245 -26.57 -11.70 8.33
CA ILE A 245 -25.22 -11.15 8.51
C ILE A 245 -25.17 -9.72 7.98
N ALA A 246 -25.80 -9.45 6.82
CA ALA A 246 -25.89 -8.10 6.25
C ALA A 246 -26.57 -7.13 7.24
N GLU A 247 -27.71 -7.54 7.82
CA GLU A 247 -28.41 -6.77 8.84
C GLU A 247 -27.53 -6.48 10.06
N ALA A 248 -26.75 -7.46 10.51
CA ALA A 248 -25.87 -7.31 11.67
C ALA A 248 -24.65 -6.40 11.40
N VAL A 249 -24.08 -6.46 10.20
CA VAL A 249 -23.02 -5.52 9.77
C VAL A 249 -23.56 -4.10 9.80
N LEU A 250 -24.74 -3.87 9.21
CA LEU A 250 -25.37 -2.55 9.19
C LEU A 250 -25.73 -2.06 10.59
N ASP A 251 -26.27 -2.92 11.46
CA ASP A 251 -26.56 -2.54 12.84
C ASP A 251 -25.27 -2.18 13.60
N THR A 252 -24.21 -2.96 13.43
CA THR A 252 -22.91 -2.72 14.08
C THR A 252 -22.31 -1.36 13.69
N ILE A 253 -22.34 -0.99 12.41
CA ILE A 253 -21.78 0.31 11.99
C ILE A 253 -22.70 1.48 12.35
N HIS A 254 -24.02 1.31 12.32
CA HIS A 254 -24.98 2.37 12.64
C HIS A 254 -25.12 2.60 14.15
N ASN A 255 -25.03 1.52 14.92
CA ASN A 255 -25.12 1.47 16.37
C ASN A 255 -23.89 0.73 16.95
N PRO A 256 -22.69 1.34 16.89
CA PRO A 256 -21.46 0.72 17.39
C PRO A 256 -21.62 0.14 18.81
N PRO A 257 -21.18 -1.10 19.07
CA PRO A 257 -21.37 -1.80 20.35
C PRO A 257 -20.38 -1.30 21.42
N VAL A 258 -20.48 -0.01 21.76
CA VAL A 258 -19.55 0.68 22.65
C VAL A 258 -19.82 0.38 24.12
N VAL A 259 -18.77 0.38 24.93
CA VAL A 259 -18.86 0.27 26.40
C VAL A 259 -19.51 1.52 27.04
N ASP A 260 -20.18 1.34 28.19
CA ASP A 260 -20.84 2.44 28.95
C ASP A 260 -19.93 3.64 29.29
N ASN A 261 -18.64 3.40 29.56
CA ASN A 261 -17.66 4.43 29.96
C ASN A 261 -16.69 4.75 28.82
N LEU A 262 -17.25 5.14 27.67
CA LEU A 262 -16.49 5.39 26.46
C LEU A 262 -15.42 6.49 26.65
N THR A 263 -14.19 6.20 26.25
CA THR A 263 -13.01 7.08 26.43
C THR A 263 -12.78 8.06 25.27
N ARG A 264 -13.39 7.79 24.10
CA ARG A 264 -13.33 8.63 22.88
C ARG A 264 -14.58 8.43 22.03
N GLU A 265 -14.93 9.45 21.24
CA GLU A 265 -16.06 9.37 20.30
C GLU A 265 -15.86 8.24 19.27
N VAL A 266 -16.96 7.59 18.89
CA VAL A 266 -17.05 6.57 17.84
C VAL A 266 -18.14 7.01 16.87
N LEU A 267 -17.77 7.27 15.62
CA LEU A 267 -18.73 7.74 14.61
C LEU A 267 -19.55 6.58 14.07
N ALA A 268 -20.85 6.78 13.89
CA ALA A 268 -21.71 5.85 13.19
C ALA A 268 -21.39 5.84 11.69
N GLY A 269 -21.55 4.69 11.04
CA GLY A 269 -21.51 4.53 9.60
C GLY A 269 -22.78 5.02 8.92
N ASN A 270 -22.81 4.94 7.59
CA ASN A 270 -23.94 5.37 6.77
C ASN A 270 -24.20 4.45 5.56
N MET A 271 -23.55 3.28 5.53
CA MET A 271 -23.79 2.26 4.50
C MET A 271 -25.20 1.72 4.64
N SER A 272 -25.86 1.45 3.52
CA SER A 272 -27.21 0.93 3.43
C SER A 272 -27.22 -0.52 2.97
N MET A 273 -28.37 -1.18 3.07
CA MET A 273 -28.55 -2.53 2.53
C MET A 273 -28.36 -2.57 1.00
N ASN A 274 -28.66 -1.49 0.28
CA ASN A 274 -28.42 -1.46 -1.16
C ASN A 274 -26.93 -1.44 -1.47
N ASP A 275 -26.12 -0.72 -0.68
CA ASP A 275 -24.67 -0.70 -0.84
C ASP A 275 -24.07 -2.11 -0.70
N LEU A 276 -24.59 -2.94 0.21
CA LEU A 276 -24.17 -4.35 0.33
C LEU A 276 -24.63 -5.18 -0.87
N LYS A 277 -25.90 -5.06 -1.28
CA LYS A 277 -26.48 -5.81 -2.40
C LYS A 277 -25.80 -5.53 -3.73
N ASP A 278 -25.45 -4.26 -3.96
CA ASP A 278 -24.93 -3.78 -5.23
C ASP A 278 -23.40 -3.98 -5.35
N TYR A 279 -22.73 -4.50 -4.31
CA TYR A 279 -21.29 -4.77 -4.35
C TYR A 279 -20.93 -5.88 -5.34
N GLU A 280 -19.92 -5.64 -6.17
CA GLU A 280 -19.42 -6.60 -7.15
C GLU A 280 -17.90 -6.85 -6.99
N VAL A 281 -17.51 -8.10 -7.23
CA VAL A 281 -16.12 -8.49 -7.45
C VAL A 281 -15.79 -8.19 -8.91
N ILE A 282 -14.65 -7.54 -9.15
CA ILE A 282 -14.24 -7.17 -10.50
C ILE A 282 -13.20 -8.17 -10.99
N HIS A 283 -13.53 -8.86 -12.08
CA HIS A 283 -12.61 -9.76 -12.77
C HIS A 283 -11.74 -8.96 -13.74
N LYS A 284 -10.43 -9.09 -13.63
CA LYS A 284 -9.46 -8.35 -14.44
C LYS A 284 -8.36 -9.28 -14.96
N GLU A 285 -7.78 -8.92 -16.09
CA GLU A 285 -6.47 -9.45 -16.48
C GLU A 285 -5.38 -8.84 -15.57
N PRO A 286 -4.33 -9.59 -15.22
CA PRO A 286 -3.21 -9.03 -14.47
C PRO A 286 -2.46 -7.96 -15.28
N THR A 287 -1.73 -7.09 -14.59
CA THR A 287 -0.68 -6.31 -15.26
C THR A 287 0.41 -7.27 -15.73
N HIS A 288 0.83 -7.13 -16.97
CA HIS A 288 1.91 -7.92 -17.57
C HIS A 288 3.08 -7.01 -17.96
N SER A 289 4.26 -7.31 -17.43
CA SER A 289 5.52 -6.68 -17.84
C SER A 289 6.59 -7.76 -18.03
N THR A 290 7.60 -7.47 -18.83
CA THR A 290 8.78 -8.33 -18.97
C THR A 290 9.91 -7.83 -18.09
N TYR A 291 10.71 -8.73 -17.53
CA TYR A 291 11.97 -8.39 -16.90
C TYR A 291 13.03 -9.38 -17.39
N ARG A 292 13.87 -8.93 -18.32
CA ARG A 292 14.84 -9.77 -19.04
C ARG A 292 14.11 -10.85 -19.86
N ASP A 293 14.27 -12.11 -19.49
CA ASP A 293 13.64 -13.29 -20.08
C ASP A 293 12.48 -13.85 -19.21
N TYR A 294 12.03 -13.08 -18.21
CA TYR A 294 10.90 -13.43 -17.35
C TYR A 294 9.67 -12.58 -17.68
N ASP A 295 8.49 -13.18 -17.53
CA ASP A 295 7.21 -12.49 -17.53
C ASP A 295 6.71 -12.31 -16.10
N ILE A 296 6.24 -11.11 -15.80
CA ILE A 296 5.81 -10.68 -14.47
C ILE A 296 4.32 -10.34 -14.52
N TYR A 297 3.52 -11.10 -13.78
CA TYR A 297 2.08 -10.95 -13.68
C TYR A 297 1.71 -10.46 -12.26
N SER A 298 1.21 -9.25 -12.18
CA SER A 298 0.77 -8.63 -10.91
C SER A 298 -0.61 -8.01 -11.06
N VAL A 299 -1.08 -7.28 -10.07
CA VAL A 299 -2.46 -6.76 -10.04
C VAL A 299 -2.58 -5.34 -10.63
N PRO A 300 -3.62 -5.06 -11.42
CA PRO A 300 -3.90 -3.72 -11.96
C PRO A 300 -4.39 -2.73 -10.89
N PRO A 301 -4.56 -1.44 -11.25
CA PRO A 301 -5.30 -0.50 -10.43
C PRO A 301 -6.66 -1.08 -9.98
N THR A 302 -7.04 -0.96 -8.70
CA THR A 302 -6.64 0.03 -7.69
C THR A 302 -5.40 -0.33 -6.86
N SER A 303 -4.52 -1.21 -7.34
CA SER A 303 -3.29 -1.57 -6.61
C SER A 303 -1.99 -1.24 -7.36
N SER A 304 -0.86 -1.71 -6.82
CA SER A 304 0.48 -1.23 -7.15
C SER A 304 1.31 -2.18 -8.03
N GLY A 305 0.69 -3.10 -8.78
CA GLY A 305 1.42 -4.00 -9.71
C GLY A 305 2.12 -3.23 -10.83
N VAL A 306 1.53 -2.10 -11.25
CA VAL A 306 2.14 -1.12 -12.15
C VAL A 306 3.45 -0.56 -11.58
N THR A 307 3.50 -0.26 -10.28
CA THR A 307 4.72 0.26 -9.63
C THR A 307 5.83 -0.80 -9.55
N ILE A 308 5.48 -2.08 -9.34
CA ILE A 308 6.44 -3.19 -9.47
C ILE A 308 7.02 -3.24 -10.88
N SER A 309 6.15 -3.17 -11.89
CA SER A 309 6.53 -3.21 -13.29
C SER A 309 7.44 -2.05 -13.68
N GLU A 310 7.12 -0.83 -13.24
CA GLU A 310 7.94 0.37 -13.47
C GLU A 310 9.36 0.19 -12.90
N ILE A 311 9.47 -0.27 -11.64
CA ILE A 311 10.79 -0.46 -11.00
C ILE A 311 11.61 -1.53 -11.73
N LEU A 312 11.00 -2.66 -12.08
CA LEU A 312 11.69 -3.71 -12.85
C LEU A 312 12.13 -3.18 -14.23
N ASN A 313 11.30 -2.36 -14.88
CA ASN A 313 11.61 -1.78 -16.19
C ASN A 313 12.74 -0.75 -16.12
N ILE A 314 12.85 -0.01 -15.03
CA ILE A 314 14.01 0.85 -14.72
C ILE A 314 15.24 -0.05 -14.49
N LEU A 315 15.12 -1.12 -13.70
CA LEU A 315 16.25 -1.97 -13.33
C LEU A 315 16.81 -2.83 -14.47
N GLU A 316 15.98 -3.23 -15.44
CA GLU A 316 16.32 -4.20 -16.48
C GLU A 316 17.59 -3.85 -17.30
N ALA A 317 17.85 -2.55 -17.50
CA ALA A 317 19.03 -2.09 -18.24
C ALA A 317 20.35 -2.20 -17.46
N TYR A 318 20.29 -2.48 -16.15
CA TYR A 318 21.46 -2.69 -15.31
C TYR A 318 21.74 -4.19 -15.17
N ASP A 319 23.01 -4.57 -15.29
CA ASP A 319 23.48 -5.96 -15.12
C ASP A 319 23.70 -6.27 -13.63
N LEU A 320 22.60 -6.36 -12.87
CA LEU A 320 22.63 -6.51 -11.41
C LEU A 320 23.37 -7.78 -10.97
N GLU A 321 23.27 -8.87 -11.73
CA GLU A 321 23.95 -10.16 -11.47
C GLU A 321 25.47 -9.99 -11.37
N ASN A 322 26.07 -9.17 -12.24
CA ASN A 322 27.52 -8.97 -12.31
C ASN A 322 28.02 -7.76 -11.51
N MET A 323 27.13 -7.03 -10.82
CA MET A 323 27.46 -5.87 -9.99
C MET A 323 27.88 -6.27 -8.57
N SER A 324 28.56 -5.35 -7.88
CA SER A 324 28.69 -5.49 -6.42
C SER A 324 27.32 -5.28 -5.77
N LYS A 325 27.07 -5.96 -4.65
CA LYS A 325 25.81 -5.83 -3.91
C LYS A 325 25.45 -4.36 -3.56
N PRO A 326 26.38 -3.50 -3.08
CA PRO A 326 26.09 -2.08 -2.88
C PRO A 326 25.65 -1.34 -4.14
N GLN A 327 26.29 -1.61 -5.28
CA GLN A 327 25.93 -0.98 -6.55
C GLN A 327 24.53 -1.40 -7.01
N ALA A 328 24.22 -2.69 -6.93
CA ALA A 328 22.91 -3.21 -7.32
C ALA A 328 21.79 -2.67 -6.39
N TYR A 329 22.04 -2.64 -5.08
CA TYR A 329 21.11 -2.04 -4.12
C TYR A 329 20.97 -0.53 -4.29
N HIS A 330 22.03 0.18 -4.68
CA HIS A 330 21.93 1.60 -5.01
C HIS A 330 20.89 1.83 -6.13
N TYR A 331 20.98 1.09 -7.23
CA TYR A 331 20.00 1.20 -8.32
C TYR A 331 18.59 0.77 -7.89
N PHE A 332 18.46 -0.29 -7.10
CA PHE A 332 17.17 -0.71 -6.52
C PHE A 332 16.51 0.40 -5.70
N LEU A 333 17.27 1.08 -4.84
CA LEU A 333 16.77 2.15 -3.98
C LEU A 333 16.37 3.39 -4.79
N GLU A 334 17.19 3.79 -5.77
CA GLU A 334 16.89 4.95 -6.62
C GLU A 334 15.70 4.67 -7.54
N ALA A 335 15.65 3.51 -8.20
CA ALA A 335 14.51 3.08 -9.02
C ALA A 335 13.20 3.07 -8.21
N SER A 336 13.26 2.52 -7.00
CA SER A 336 12.12 2.55 -6.07
C SER A 336 11.70 3.99 -5.77
N ARG A 337 12.65 4.89 -5.48
CA ARG A 337 12.33 6.29 -5.17
C ARG A 337 11.55 6.98 -6.30
N TYR A 338 11.99 6.83 -7.54
CA TYR A 338 11.33 7.44 -8.70
C TYR A 338 9.93 6.86 -8.94
N ALA A 339 9.77 5.54 -8.87
CA ALA A 339 8.46 4.92 -9.07
C ALA A 339 7.47 5.22 -7.94
N PHE A 340 7.93 5.39 -6.69
CA PHE A 340 7.05 5.83 -5.60
C PHE A 340 6.59 7.29 -5.74
N ALA A 341 7.39 8.15 -6.36
CA ALA A 341 6.94 9.50 -6.72
C ALA A 341 5.79 9.44 -7.74
N ASP A 342 5.94 8.60 -8.77
CA ASP A 342 4.94 8.41 -9.83
C ASP A 342 3.67 7.76 -9.29
N ARG A 343 3.80 6.71 -8.47
CA ARG A 343 2.67 6.09 -7.77
C ARG A 343 1.87 7.11 -6.96
N SER A 344 2.55 8.00 -6.24
CA SER A 344 1.88 8.99 -5.38
C SER A 344 1.08 10.01 -6.18
N MET A 345 1.49 10.29 -7.43
CA MET A 345 0.81 11.22 -8.32
C MET A 345 -0.34 10.57 -9.09
N TYR A 346 -0.14 9.37 -9.62
CA TYR A 346 -1.03 8.81 -10.65
C TYR A 346 -1.92 7.67 -10.18
N MET A 347 -1.58 6.98 -9.08
CA MET A 347 -2.30 5.76 -8.71
C MET A 347 -3.60 6.07 -7.98
N GLY A 348 -4.71 5.47 -8.44
CA GLY A 348 -6.03 5.60 -7.84
C GLY A 348 -7.02 4.57 -8.36
N ASP A 349 -8.30 4.89 -8.25
CA ASP A 349 -9.38 4.08 -8.80
C ASP A 349 -9.66 4.46 -10.26
N PRO A 350 -9.48 3.55 -11.24
CA PRO A 350 -9.72 3.85 -12.65
C PRO A 350 -11.20 4.15 -12.97
N ALA A 351 -12.14 3.84 -12.08
CA ALA A 351 -13.53 4.26 -12.23
C ALA A 351 -13.70 5.79 -12.06
N HIS A 352 -12.76 6.45 -11.36
CA HIS A 352 -12.86 7.86 -10.99
C HIS A 352 -11.69 8.72 -11.46
N THR A 353 -10.58 8.12 -11.87
CA THR A 353 -9.33 8.82 -12.19
C THR A 353 -8.69 8.22 -13.44
N LEU A 354 -8.12 9.06 -14.30
CA LEU A 354 -7.31 8.60 -15.41
C LEU A 354 -5.92 8.20 -14.91
N ILE A 355 -5.48 6.99 -15.28
CA ILE A 355 -4.19 6.42 -14.88
C ILE A 355 -3.41 6.06 -16.16
N PRO A 356 -2.19 6.59 -16.36
CA PRO A 356 -1.35 6.30 -17.52
C PRO A 356 -0.63 4.95 -17.35
N VAL A 357 -1.40 3.86 -17.29
CA VAL A 357 -0.90 2.52 -16.96
C VAL A 357 0.18 2.06 -17.95
N ASP A 358 -0.06 2.22 -19.25
CA ASP A 358 0.88 1.78 -20.28
C ASP A 358 2.12 2.68 -20.30
N GLY A 359 1.93 3.99 -20.07
CA GLY A 359 3.02 4.95 -19.95
C GLY A 359 3.97 4.59 -18.80
N LEU A 360 3.42 4.34 -17.61
CA LEU A 360 4.17 3.94 -16.40
C LEU A 360 4.89 2.60 -16.56
N MET A 361 4.30 1.64 -17.27
CA MET A 361 4.92 0.34 -17.55
C MET A 361 5.79 0.35 -18.81
N SER A 362 5.92 1.46 -19.53
CA SER A 362 6.70 1.48 -20.76
C SER A 362 8.22 1.45 -20.51
N LYS A 363 8.95 0.72 -21.35
CA LYS A 363 10.43 0.76 -21.34
C LYS A 363 10.99 2.15 -21.71
N GLY A 364 10.23 2.92 -22.48
CA GLY A 364 10.58 4.29 -22.88
C GLY A 364 10.57 5.24 -21.70
N TYR A 365 9.48 5.27 -20.93
CA TYR A 365 9.38 6.06 -19.72
C TYR A 365 10.39 5.62 -18.66
N ALA A 366 10.60 4.32 -18.48
CA ALA A 366 11.64 3.80 -17.60
C ALA A 366 13.05 4.28 -17.98
N ALA A 367 13.33 4.49 -19.28
CA ALA A 367 14.59 5.08 -19.72
C ALA A 367 14.73 6.57 -19.36
N GLU A 368 13.63 7.33 -19.40
CA GLU A 368 13.59 8.71 -18.93
C GLU A 368 13.84 8.80 -17.43
N ARG A 369 13.20 7.94 -16.62
CA ARG A 369 13.44 7.89 -15.17
C ARG A 369 14.90 7.50 -14.86
N ARG A 370 15.45 6.50 -15.56
CA ARG A 370 16.87 6.10 -15.45
C ARG A 370 17.85 7.24 -15.71
N TYR A 371 17.54 8.18 -16.62
CA TYR A 371 18.45 9.28 -16.94
C TYR A 371 18.78 10.15 -15.70
N ASN A 372 17.88 10.18 -14.72
CA ASN A 372 18.05 10.95 -13.49
C ASN A 372 18.75 10.15 -12.37
N ILE A 373 19.10 8.87 -12.61
CA ILE A 373 19.79 8.02 -11.62
C ILE A 373 21.30 8.12 -11.85
N SER A 374 22.02 8.63 -10.85
CA SER A 374 23.47 8.77 -10.86
C SER A 374 24.15 7.50 -10.38
N ASP A 375 25.07 6.94 -11.16
CA ASP A 375 25.74 5.65 -10.86
C ASP A 375 26.41 5.59 -9.47
N ASN A 376 26.89 6.71 -8.92
CA ASN A 376 27.71 6.70 -7.70
C ASN A 376 27.18 7.60 -6.58
N HIS A 377 26.03 8.26 -6.79
CA HIS A 377 25.48 9.18 -5.81
C HIS A 377 23.97 9.02 -5.73
N ALA A 378 23.45 8.78 -4.53
CA ALA A 378 22.03 8.80 -4.24
C ALA A 378 21.46 10.20 -4.52
N THR A 379 20.22 10.25 -4.99
CA THR A 379 19.51 11.51 -5.12
C THR A 379 19.34 12.14 -3.74
N ILE A 380 19.38 13.47 -3.63
CA ILE A 380 19.23 14.16 -2.35
C ILE A 380 17.78 14.57 -2.19
N GLY A 381 17.14 14.14 -1.10
CA GLY A 381 15.75 14.49 -0.80
C GLY A 381 14.73 13.70 -1.62
N GLN A 382 13.48 14.18 -1.61
CA GLN A 382 12.41 13.59 -2.42
C GLN A 382 12.60 13.92 -3.90
N VAL A 383 12.19 12.98 -4.75
CA VAL A 383 12.09 13.19 -6.20
C VAL A 383 10.67 13.50 -6.60
N ALA A 384 10.51 14.32 -7.64
CA ALA A 384 9.21 14.63 -8.22
C ALA A 384 8.71 13.48 -9.12
N PRO A 385 7.39 13.35 -9.29
CA PRO A 385 6.84 12.49 -10.33
C PRO A 385 7.31 12.95 -11.72
N GLY A 386 7.50 12.01 -12.65
CA GLY A 386 7.73 12.28 -14.07
C GLY A 386 6.42 12.35 -14.84
N ASN A 387 6.49 12.47 -16.18
CA ASN A 387 5.33 12.51 -17.05
C ASN A 387 5.25 11.25 -17.93
N PRO A 388 4.44 10.24 -17.56
CA PRO A 388 4.30 9.00 -18.34
C PRO A 388 3.34 9.12 -19.54
N TRP A 389 2.49 10.15 -19.61
CA TRP A 389 1.47 10.31 -20.66
C TRP A 389 2.01 10.23 -22.11
N PRO A 390 3.18 10.79 -22.45
CA PRO A 390 3.73 10.67 -23.80
C PRO A 390 4.07 9.24 -24.24
N TYR A 391 4.17 8.31 -23.28
CA TYR A 391 4.48 6.91 -23.53
C TYR A 391 3.26 6.00 -23.39
N ASP A 392 2.11 6.56 -23.01
CA ASP A 392 0.85 5.84 -22.89
C ASP A 392 0.29 5.47 -24.28
N GLU A 393 -0.58 4.46 -24.35
CA GLU A 393 -1.24 4.10 -25.61
C GLU A 393 -2.17 5.21 -26.11
N ASP A 394 -2.67 6.06 -25.21
CA ASP A 394 -3.53 7.21 -25.54
C ASP A 394 -3.03 8.52 -24.90
N PRO A 395 -1.97 9.14 -25.46
CA PRO A 395 -1.37 10.35 -24.90
C PRO A 395 -2.32 11.56 -24.83
N ASP A 396 -3.35 11.59 -25.68
CA ASP A 396 -4.34 12.67 -25.74
C ASP A 396 -5.30 12.65 -24.52
N LYS A 397 -5.27 11.59 -23.69
CA LYS A 397 -5.99 11.52 -22.41
C LYS A 397 -5.33 12.28 -21.26
N GLN A 398 -4.14 12.84 -21.48
CA GLN A 398 -3.48 13.67 -20.48
C GLN A 398 -4.45 14.76 -19.99
N PRO A 399 -4.73 14.85 -18.67
CA PRO A 399 -5.50 15.96 -18.10
C PRO A 399 -4.81 17.28 -18.48
N GLU A 400 -5.57 18.27 -18.94
CA GLU A 400 -4.96 19.55 -19.36
C GLU A 400 -4.14 20.13 -18.20
N PRO A 401 -2.86 20.50 -18.45
CA PRO A 401 -2.02 21.06 -17.41
C PRO A 401 -2.67 22.35 -16.86
N PRO A 402 -2.48 22.67 -15.57
CA PRO A 402 -2.88 23.98 -15.04
C PRO A 402 -2.26 25.09 -15.89
N GLU A 403 -2.98 26.20 -16.05
CA GLU A 403 -2.75 27.31 -17.01
C GLU A 403 -1.29 27.43 -17.51
N GLU A 404 -1.09 27.30 -18.84
CA GLU A 404 0.22 27.30 -19.51
C GLU A 404 1.20 28.33 -18.90
N GLY A 405 2.35 27.84 -18.44
CA GLY A 405 3.48 28.68 -18.02
C GLY A 405 3.53 29.05 -16.54
N ILE A 406 2.56 28.67 -15.70
CA ILE A 406 2.64 28.89 -14.24
C ILE A 406 3.15 27.62 -13.54
N ALA A 407 4.37 27.68 -12.97
CA ALA A 407 4.97 26.56 -12.24
C ALA A 407 4.61 26.54 -10.75
N PHE A 408 4.18 27.68 -10.20
CA PHE A 408 3.70 27.82 -8.82
C PHE A 408 2.90 29.11 -8.68
N HIS A 409 1.79 29.07 -7.95
CA HIS A 409 1.03 30.26 -7.57
C HIS A 409 0.43 30.08 -6.18
N HIS A 410 0.49 31.13 -5.36
CA HIS A 410 -0.18 31.16 -4.05
C HIS A 410 -0.57 32.60 -3.68
N ASP A 411 -1.85 32.80 -3.32
CA ASP A 411 -2.48 34.11 -3.05
C ASP A 411 -2.67 34.41 -1.55
N PHE A 412 -2.18 33.52 -0.66
CA PHE A 412 -2.26 33.63 0.80
C PHE A 412 -3.66 34.00 1.37
N GLU A 413 -4.73 33.75 0.63
CA GLU A 413 -6.09 33.95 1.11
C GLU A 413 -6.43 32.83 2.11
N GLY A 414 -6.99 33.20 3.25
CA GLY A 414 -7.23 32.24 4.34
C GLY A 414 -7.67 32.94 5.63
N ASN A 415 -8.01 32.17 6.66
CA ASN A 415 -8.49 32.76 7.91
C ASN A 415 -7.33 33.28 8.76
N ASP A 416 -7.62 34.31 9.55
CA ASP A 416 -6.68 34.84 10.53
C ASP A 416 -6.22 33.75 11.50
N GLY A 417 -4.90 33.55 11.56
CA GLY A 417 -4.25 32.58 12.43
C GLY A 417 -3.96 31.22 11.79
N ASP A 418 -4.44 30.96 10.57
CA ASP A 418 -4.11 29.74 9.82
C ASP A 418 -2.60 29.69 9.51
N GLY A 419 -2.01 28.50 9.39
CA GLY A 419 -0.63 28.35 8.92
C GLY A 419 -0.53 28.62 7.41
N TRP A 420 0.67 28.88 6.88
CA TRP A 420 0.88 28.81 5.43
C TRP A 420 0.68 27.37 4.94
N ASP A 421 0.16 27.22 3.72
CA ASP A 421 -0.19 25.92 3.15
C ASP A 421 1.04 25.02 2.92
N SER A 422 1.24 24.03 3.79
CA SER A 422 2.37 23.11 3.71
C SER A 422 2.29 22.11 2.54
N THR A 423 1.16 22.03 1.83
CA THR A 423 1.03 21.17 0.65
C THR A 423 1.63 21.82 -0.59
N VAL A 424 1.63 23.14 -0.66
CA VAL A 424 2.26 23.92 -1.75
C VAL A 424 3.62 24.49 -1.33
N PHE A 425 4.01 24.41 -0.05
CA PHE A 425 5.36 24.74 0.41
C PHE A 425 6.07 23.51 0.96
N ALA A 426 6.89 22.86 0.12
CA ALA A 426 7.72 21.71 0.48
C ALA A 426 8.63 21.92 1.71
N ASN A 427 8.91 23.16 2.10
CA ASN A 427 9.63 23.47 3.33
C ASN A 427 9.26 24.84 3.91
N LEU A 428 8.79 24.85 5.15
CA LEU A 428 8.57 26.04 5.99
C LEU A 428 9.39 25.91 7.29
N HIS A 429 10.69 26.18 7.20
CA HIS A 429 11.62 25.96 8.31
C HIS A 429 11.84 27.22 9.15
N SER A 430 12.06 27.04 10.45
CA SER A 430 12.37 28.10 11.41
C SER A 430 13.64 27.79 12.19
N TRP A 431 14.51 28.78 12.34
CA TRP A 431 15.65 28.72 13.26
C TRP A 431 15.67 29.90 14.24
N PRO A 432 15.88 29.66 15.55
CA PRO A 432 15.87 28.35 16.22
C PRO A 432 14.51 27.64 16.08
N GLY A 433 14.48 26.32 16.24
CA GLY A 433 13.23 25.54 16.13
C GLY A 433 12.36 25.56 17.39
N THR A 434 12.91 25.89 18.57
CA THR A 434 12.15 25.93 19.83
C THR A 434 12.78 26.90 20.85
N PRO A 435 12.08 27.96 21.27
CA PRO A 435 10.90 28.51 20.59
C PRO A 435 11.25 28.85 19.12
N PRO A 436 10.27 28.81 18.21
CA PRO A 436 10.52 29.07 16.79
C PRO A 436 10.99 30.51 16.59
N GLY A 437 12.12 30.68 15.89
CA GLY A 437 12.64 32.00 15.49
C GLY A 437 11.88 32.64 14.33
N ALA A 438 11.08 31.86 13.59
CA ALA A 438 10.16 32.34 12.58
C ALA A 438 8.82 31.57 12.66
N SER A 439 7.71 32.26 12.43
CA SER A 439 6.39 31.64 12.30
C SER A 439 5.69 32.12 11.03
N TYR A 440 4.97 31.20 10.38
CA TYR A 440 4.25 31.42 9.13
C TYR A 440 2.76 31.30 9.41
N SER A 441 2.02 32.38 9.22
CA SER A 441 0.57 32.40 9.45
C SER A 441 -0.16 33.28 8.43
N ILE A 442 -1.47 33.13 8.30
CA ILE A 442 -2.32 34.04 7.53
C ILE A 442 -2.91 35.09 8.49
N GLN A 443 -2.93 36.34 8.07
CA GLN A 443 -3.57 37.43 8.82
C GLN A 443 -4.10 38.49 7.85
N ASN A 444 -5.40 38.74 7.88
CA ASN A 444 -6.18 39.57 6.98
C ASN A 444 -6.05 39.18 5.51
N ASN A 445 -6.13 37.89 5.17
CA ASN A 445 -5.88 37.34 3.83
C ASN A 445 -4.47 37.66 3.30
N THR A 446 -3.47 37.61 4.17
CA THR A 446 -2.08 37.85 3.78
C THR A 446 -1.16 36.89 4.52
N GLY A 447 -0.15 36.38 3.83
CA GLY A 447 0.87 35.51 4.38
C GLY A 447 1.80 36.29 5.27
N GLN A 448 1.68 36.13 6.58
CA GLN A 448 2.51 36.72 7.59
C GLN A 448 3.70 35.83 7.96
N VAL A 449 4.92 36.35 7.86
CA VAL A 449 6.12 35.75 8.46
C VAL A 449 6.60 36.61 9.61
N VAL A 450 6.42 36.14 10.83
CA VAL A 450 6.91 36.81 12.05
C VAL A 450 8.28 36.22 12.39
N ILE A 451 9.26 37.09 12.61
CA ILE A 451 10.66 36.71 12.88
C ILE A 451 11.06 37.32 14.22
N ASP A 452 11.53 36.48 15.13
CA ASP A 452 11.96 36.89 16.46
C ASP A 452 13.24 37.75 16.42
N ASN A 453 13.52 38.41 17.53
CA ASN A 453 14.77 39.13 17.71
C ASN A 453 15.96 38.18 17.87
N ARG A 454 17.16 38.69 17.60
CA ARG A 454 18.39 37.93 17.81
C ARG A 454 18.61 37.63 19.30
N LEU A 455 18.61 36.35 19.65
CA LEU A 455 18.82 35.89 21.03
C LEU A 455 20.28 36.06 21.47
N GLN A 456 20.52 36.57 22.69
CA GLN A 456 21.87 36.71 23.25
C GLN A 456 22.53 35.33 23.44
N GLY A 457 23.54 35.03 22.61
CA GLY A 457 24.32 33.78 22.67
C GLY A 457 23.99 32.75 21.59
N ASN A 458 22.90 32.93 20.83
CA ASN A 458 22.53 32.11 19.67
C ASN A 458 22.77 32.87 18.35
N GLY A 459 22.69 32.15 17.22
CA GLY A 459 22.68 32.75 15.87
C GLY A 459 21.45 33.63 15.62
N SER A 460 21.44 34.37 14.51
CA SER A 460 20.27 35.16 14.07
C SER A 460 19.04 34.27 13.81
N ALA A 461 17.85 34.80 14.07
CA ALA A 461 16.60 34.13 13.74
C ALA A 461 16.31 34.24 12.24
N TYR A 462 15.90 33.14 11.61
CA TYR A 462 15.56 33.12 10.20
C TYR A 462 14.48 32.09 9.87
N GLY A 463 13.74 32.39 8.79
CA GLY A 463 12.77 31.51 8.17
C GLY A 463 13.19 31.12 6.76
N LEU A 464 12.96 29.87 6.36
CA LEU A 464 13.16 29.35 5.01
C LEU A 464 11.82 28.89 4.44
N ILE A 465 11.57 29.24 3.18
CA ILE A 465 10.33 28.96 2.45
C ILE A 465 10.74 28.33 1.11
N THR A 466 10.24 27.12 0.82
CA THR A 466 10.45 26.42 -0.44
C THR A 466 9.09 26.07 -1.04
N PRO A 467 8.68 26.75 -2.14
CA PRO A 467 7.54 26.35 -2.96
C PRO A 467 7.70 24.91 -3.45
N ASP A 468 6.62 24.13 -3.40
CA ASP A 468 6.55 22.82 -4.05
C ASP A 468 6.26 23.01 -5.53
N MET A 469 7.33 22.96 -6.31
CA MET A 469 7.31 23.19 -7.74
C MET A 469 8.32 22.26 -8.40
N ARG A 470 8.08 21.96 -9.69
CA ARG A 470 9.11 21.38 -10.57
C ARG A 470 10.28 22.34 -10.71
N SER A 471 11.46 21.83 -11.03
CA SER A 471 12.62 22.69 -11.28
C SER A 471 12.57 23.27 -12.69
N LEU A 472 13.04 24.51 -12.86
CA LEU A 472 12.93 25.27 -14.09
C LEU A 472 14.31 25.64 -14.62
N THR A 473 14.44 25.64 -15.94
CA THR A 473 15.65 26.07 -16.65
C THR A 473 15.64 27.57 -16.92
N GLU A 474 14.47 28.17 -17.06
CA GLU A 474 14.25 29.62 -17.16
C GLU A 474 13.00 29.96 -16.36
N SER A 475 13.06 31.03 -15.56
CA SER A 475 11.98 31.31 -14.61
C SER A 475 11.80 32.78 -14.33
N GLU A 476 10.56 33.14 -14.05
CA GLU A 476 10.20 34.44 -13.52
C GLU A 476 9.50 34.28 -12.18
N LEU A 477 10.06 34.87 -11.13
CA LEU A 477 9.44 35.00 -9.84
C LEU A 477 8.80 36.39 -9.73
N LEU A 478 7.50 36.42 -9.48
CA LEU A 478 6.73 37.60 -9.13
C LEU A 478 6.22 37.46 -7.68
N VAL A 479 6.51 38.43 -6.84
CA VAL A 479 6.05 38.42 -5.44
C VAL A 479 5.52 39.78 -5.02
N LYS A 480 4.38 39.78 -4.33
CA LYS A 480 3.83 40.96 -3.66
C LYS A 480 4.06 40.83 -2.17
N PHE A 481 4.78 41.78 -1.60
CA PHE A 481 5.25 41.74 -0.21
C PHE A 481 5.25 43.13 0.45
N ARG A 482 5.26 43.16 1.77
CA ARG A 482 5.52 44.39 2.54
C ARG A 482 6.26 44.09 3.83
N PHE A 483 7.05 45.07 4.28
CA PHE A 483 7.58 45.09 5.63
C PHE A 483 6.60 45.84 6.53
N ASN A 484 6.25 45.29 7.69
CA ASN A 484 5.41 46.01 8.65
C ASN A 484 6.11 47.29 9.18
N GLU A 485 7.43 47.24 9.31
CA GLU A 485 8.27 48.38 9.72
C GLU A 485 9.59 48.38 8.95
N LEU A 486 10.10 49.58 8.64
CA LEU A 486 11.41 49.80 8.01
C LEU A 486 12.40 50.38 9.02
N GLY A 487 13.71 50.22 8.77
CA GLY A 487 14.79 50.74 9.61
C GLY A 487 15.51 49.70 10.50
N ASN A 488 14.94 48.51 10.66
CA ASN A 488 15.56 47.37 11.35
C ASN A 488 16.42 46.54 10.37
N ASP A 489 17.52 45.90 10.81
CA ASP A 489 18.38 45.05 9.94
C ASP A 489 17.73 43.70 9.65
N GLN A 490 16.71 43.75 8.80
CA GLN A 490 15.94 42.62 8.31
C GLN A 490 16.06 42.49 6.82
N ARG A 491 16.04 41.24 6.37
CA ARG A 491 16.30 40.93 4.99
C ARG A 491 15.32 39.90 4.46
N LEU A 492 14.75 40.23 3.30
CA LEU A 492 14.05 39.28 2.45
C LEU A 492 15.01 38.86 1.35
N ARG A 493 15.18 37.56 1.17
CA ARG A 493 15.98 37.00 0.08
C ARG A 493 15.12 36.10 -0.76
N LEU A 494 15.23 36.29 -2.07
CA LEU A 494 14.50 35.53 -3.08
C LEU A 494 15.53 34.95 -4.04
N TRP A 495 15.40 33.68 -4.35
CA TRP A 495 16.29 32.96 -5.23
C TRP A 495 15.48 32.23 -6.29
N ILE A 496 16.04 32.12 -7.49
CA ILE A 496 15.56 31.34 -8.63
C ILE A 496 16.71 30.51 -9.19
N GLN A 497 16.39 29.42 -9.91
CA GLN A 497 17.36 28.41 -10.34
C GLN A 497 18.26 27.97 -9.18
N ALA A 498 17.67 27.85 -7.99
CA ALA A 498 18.38 27.51 -6.76
C ALA A 498 18.18 26.04 -6.40
N ASP A 499 19.21 25.44 -5.81
CA ASP A 499 19.20 24.01 -5.47
C ASP A 499 18.62 23.75 -4.08
N ARG A 500 19.23 24.32 -3.04
CA ARG A 500 18.89 24.13 -1.63
C ARG A 500 19.44 25.25 -0.77
N PHE A 501 18.96 25.37 0.46
CA PHE A 501 19.62 26.20 1.47
C PHE A 501 20.95 25.57 1.94
N SER A 502 22.00 26.40 2.07
CA SER A 502 23.24 26.00 2.74
C SER A 502 22.94 25.66 4.21
N SER A 503 23.55 24.59 4.71
CA SER A 503 23.31 24.11 6.08
C SER A 503 23.51 25.20 7.14
N GLY A 504 22.51 25.38 8.00
CA GLY A 504 22.52 26.38 9.08
C GLY A 504 22.46 27.84 8.62
N SER A 505 22.01 28.10 7.40
CA SER A 505 22.07 29.43 6.76
C SER A 505 20.77 29.77 6.03
N SER A 506 20.40 31.06 5.98
CA SER A 506 19.25 31.58 5.22
C SER A 506 19.61 31.93 3.77
N MET A 507 20.41 31.08 3.16
CA MET A 507 21.28 31.46 2.05
C MET A 507 21.46 30.18 1.23
N VAL A 508 21.16 30.18 -0.07
CA VAL A 508 21.21 28.97 -0.94
C VAL A 508 22.63 28.53 -1.30
N GLU A 509 22.85 27.24 -1.59
CA GLU A 509 24.17 26.74 -1.99
C GLU A 509 24.54 27.22 -3.39
N ASN A 510 23.61 27.06 -4.34
CA ASN A 510 23.70 27.53 -5.72
C ASN A 510 22.43 28.30 -6.11
N GLY A 511 22.56 29.24 -7.05
CA GLY A 511 21.42 29.93 -7.67
C GLY A 511 21.60 31.44 -7.82
N TYR A 512 20.61 32.10 -8.43
CA TYR A 512 20.58 33.55 -8.56
C TYR A 512 19.51 34.14 -7.68
N GLY A 513 19.79 35.29 -7.10
CA GLY A 513 18.84 35.85 -6.19
C GLY A 513 19.15 37.27 -5.80
N ILE A 514 18.30 37.78 -4.93
CA ILE A 514 18.39 39.11 -4.40
C ILE A 514 18.38 39.10 -2.88
N GLU A 515 18.98 40.12 -2.29
CA GLU A 515 18.83 40.45 -0.88
C GLU A 515 18.27 41.86 -0.77
N LEU A 516 17.03 41.99 -0.30
CA LEU A 516 16.43 43.26 0.10
C LEU A 516 16.75 43.54 1.56
N ARG A 517 17.07 44.79 1.87
CA ARG A 517 17.45 45.22 3.22
C ARG A 517 16.57 46.36 3.71
N ALA A 518 15.81 46.13 4.77
CA ALA A 518 14.87 47.12 5.31
C ALA A 518 15.55 48.27 6.09
N ASP A 519 16.80 48.10 6.55
CA ASP A 519 17.53 49.09 7.35
C ASP A 519 18.00 50.30 6.55
N ASN A 520 18.50 50.04 5.34
CA ASN A 520 19.04 51.06 4.44
C ASN A 520 18.32 51.11 3.09
N GLN A 521 17.31 50.25 2.88
CA GLN A 521 16.54 50.13 1.65
C GLN A 521 17.42 49.83 0.43
N ASN A 522 18.39 48.93 0.60
CA ASN A 522 19.22 48.45 -0.49
C ASN A 522 18.70 47.12 -1.04
N MET A 523 18.72 46.99 -2.36
CA MET A 523 18.59 45.73 -3.08
C MET A 523 19.95 45.31 -3.61
N ILE A 524 20.33 44.05 -3.38
CA ILE A 524 21.59 43.47 -3.85
C ILE A 524 21.29 42.28 -4.74
N LEU A 525 21.68 42.33 -6.01
CA LEU A 525 21.60 41.21 -6.95
C LEU A 525 22.84 40.32 -6.80
N ARG A 526 22.66 39.00 -6.68
CA ARG A 526 23.72 38.05 -6.33
C ARG A 526 23.61 36.72 -7.07
N GLY A 527 24.76 36.08 -7.24
CA GLY A 527 24.88 34.65 -7.54
C GLY A 527 25.47 33.88 -6.36
N ARG A 528 25.08 32.62 -6.20
CA ARG A 528 25.70 31.66 -5.29
C ARG A 528 26.25 30.48 -6.06
N GLU A 529 27.45 30.06 -5.70
CA GLU A 529 28.09 28.86 -6.26
C GLU A 529 28.92 28.17 -5.16
N ASP A 530 28.61 26.90 -4.88
CA ASP A 530 29.22 26.11 -3.79
C ASP A 530 29.28 26.90 -2.46
N GLY A 531 28.16 27.58 -2.15
CA GLY A 531 28.00 28.39 -0.95
C GLY A 531 28.72 29.74 -1.00
N ARG A 532 29.57 30.02 -1.99
CA ARG A 532 30.24 31.31 -2.18
C ARG A 532 29.30 32.32 -2.82
N SER A 533 29.39 33.58 -2.40
CA SER A 533 28.54 34.66 -2.92
C SER A 533 29.29 35.59 -3.87
N THR A 534 28.69 35.87 -5.01
CA THR A 534 29.09 36.93 -5.95
C THR A 534 28.02 38.02 -5.94
N THR A 535 28.42 39.29 -5.92
CA THR A 535 27.50 40.43 -6.04
C THR A 535 27.57 40.97 -7.47
N PHE A 536 26.44 40.94 -8.17
CA PHE A 536 26.29 41.47 -9.52
C PHE A 536 25.98 42.97 -9.51
N GLY A 537 25.18 43.43 -8.53
CA GLY A 537 24.83 44.84 -8.40
C GLY A 537 24.27 45.19 -7.03
N THR A 538 24.21 46.49 -6.73
CA THR A 538 23.54 47.03 -5.55
C THR A 538 22.91 48.36 -5.90
N GLU A 539 21.61 48.49 -5.64
CA GLU A 539 20.84 49.72 -5.88
C GLU A 539 20.07 50.12 -4.63
N ASN A 540 19.83 51.43 -4.48
CA ASN A 540 18.92 51.93 -3.46
C ASN A 540 17.50 51.88 -4.04
N ILE A 541 16.56 51.30 -3.29
CA ILE A 541 15.17 51.18 -3.69
C ILE A 541 14.28 51.96 -2.72
N ASP A 542 13.13 52.42 -3.19
CA ASP A 542 12.13 53.13 -2.37
C ASP A 542 11.11 52.12 -1.83
N LEU A 543 11.48 51.41 -0.77
CA LEU A 543 10.59 50.47 -0.10
C LEU A 543 9.57 51.24 0.74
N SER A 544 8.30 50.86 0.63
CA SER A 544 7.27 51.33 1.55
C SER A 544 6.82 50.24 2.52
N THR A 545 6.18 50.65 3.61
CA THR A 545 5.41 49.76 4.50
C THR A 545 4.03 49.41 3.92
N ASP A 546 3.65 50.02 2.80
CA ASP A 546 2.52 49.57 1.98
C ASP A 546 3.00 48.40 1.09
N TRP A 547 2.13 47.86 0.23
CA TRP A 547 2.49 46.75 -0.65
C TRP A 547 3.53 47.16 -1.70
N ASN A 548 4.51 46.29 -1.89
CA ASN A 548 5.52 46.37 -2.93
C ASN A 548 5.44 45.11 -3.78
N TRP A 549 5.66 45.25 -5.06
CA TRP A 549 5.88 44.15 -5.97
C TRP A 549 7.36 43.99 -6.25
N LEU A 550 7.76 42.76 -6.54
CA LEU A 550 9.08 42.44 -7.03
C LEU A 550 9.01 41.36 -8.10
N ARG A 551 9.71 41.61 -9.20
CA ARG A 551 9.89 40.65 -10.28
C ARG A 551 11.37 40.34 -10.43
N LEU A 552 11.73 39.06 -10.37
CA LEU A 552 13.07 38.52 -10.61
C LEU A 552 12.99 37.53 -11.77
N LYS A 553 13.66 37.81 -12.88
CA LYS A 553 13.59 37.02 -14.12
C LYS A 553 14.97 36.52 -14.53
N SER A 554 15.06 35.24 -14.89
CA SER A 554 16.22 34.61 -15.54
C SER A 554 15.77 33.95 -16.83
N GLU A 555 16.34 34.38 -17.95
CA GLU A 555 16.01 33.92 -19.31
C GLU A 555 17.29 33.95 -20.16
N GLY A 556 17.66 32.82 -20.76
CA GLY A 556 18.95 32.64 -21.40
C GLY A 556 20.13 33.00 -20.49
N ASN A 557 20.97 33.94 -20.94
CA ASN A 557 22.10 34.45 -20.16
C ASN A 557 21.81 35.78 -19.46
N GLN A 558 20.54 36.18 -19.32
CA GLN A 558 20.18 37.46 -18.72
C GLN A 558 19.42 37.27 -17.41
N LEU A 559 19.81 38.05 -16.40
CA LEU A 559 19.15 38.17 -15.12
C LEU A 559 18.66 39.60 -14.94
N GLY A 560 17.43 39.80 -14.48
CA GLY A 560 16.93 41.12 -14.13
C GLY A 560 16.04 41.13 -12.91
N VAL A 561 16.06 42.25 -12.20
CA VAL A 561 15.15 42.51 -11.08
C VAL A 561 14.56 43.91 -11.16
N ARG A 562 13.28 44.03 -10.83
CA ARG A 562 12.61 45.30 -10.55
C ARG A 562 11.72 45.22 -9.33
N VAL A 563 11.58 46.34 -8.62
CA VAL A 563 10.77 46.52 -7.42
C VAL A 563 9.95 47.80 -7.57
N TRP A 564 8.65 47.74 -7.28
CA TRP A 564 7.79 48.92 -7.34
C TRP A 564 6.73 48.89 -6.25
N ASN A 565 6.18 50.05 -5.94
CA ASN A 565 5.07 50.15 -5.00
C ASN A 565 3.76 49.75 -5.70
N ASP A 566 2.87 49.04 -5.01
CA ASP A 566 1.59 48.54 -5.57
C ASP A 566 0.66 49.67 -6.04
N ASN A 567 0.86 50.89 -5.54
CA ASN A 567 0.10 52.07 -5.94
C ASN A 567 0.56 52.72 -7.27
N ILE A 568 1.60 52.19 -7.90
CA ILE A 568 2.05 52.59 -9.23
C ILE A 568 2.01 51.40 -10.19
N GLU A 569 1.76 51.69 -11.47
CA GLU A 569 1.83 50.69 -12.54
C GLU A 569 3.24 50.11 -12.65
N GLU A 570 3.34 48.82 -13.01
CA GLU A 570 4.62 48.13 -13.12
C GLU A 570 5.60 48.88 -14.06
N PRO A 571 6.77 49.31 -13.55
CA PRO A 571 7.75 50.03 -14.35
C PRO A 571 8.28 49.15 -15.48
N VAL A 572 8.40 49.73 -16.66
CA VAL A 572 9.01 49.01 -17.79
C VAL A 572 10.50 48.76 -17.56
N GLU A 573 11.20 49.75 -17.03
CA GLU A 573 12.66 49.67 -16.86
C GLU A 573 13.00 48.72 -15.70
N TRP A 574 14.06 47.92 -15.89
CA TRP A 574 14.62 47.08 -14.83
C TRP A 574 15.50 47.91 -13.89
N ASP A 575 15.39 47.70 -12.58
CA ASP A 575 16.25 48.39 -11.60
C ASP A 575 17.70 47.91 -11.71
N MET A 576 17.89 46.60 -11.95
CA MET A 576 19.18 46.00 -12.25
C MET A 576 19.04 44.90 -13.28
N THR A 577 20.02 44.80 -14.17
CA THR A 577 20.22 43.65 -15.07
C THR A 577 21.67 43.19 -14.98
N HIS A 578 21.90 41.90 -15.25
CA HIS A 578 23.22 41.29 -15.33
C HIS A 578 23.25 40.26 -16.45
N GLU A 579 24.30 40.28 -17.26
CA GLU A 579 24.55 39.28 -18.29
C GLU A 579 25.48 38.21 -17.71
N LEU A 580 24.97 37.00 -17.57
CA LEU A 580 25.63 35.84 -16.99
C LEU A 580 26.72 35.32 -17.94
N THR A 581 27.91 35.10 -17.39
CA THR A 581 29.00 34.39 -18.09
C THR A 581 28.76 32.88 -18.09
N GLU A 582 29.44 32.14 -18.99
CA GLU A 582 29.37 30.67 -19.02
C GLU A 582 29.76 30.02 -17.67
N GLU A 583 30.72 30.62 -16.94
CA GLU A 583 31.12 30.17 -15.60
C GLU A 583 30.02 30.42 -14.56
N GLU A 584 29.34 31.58 -14.62
CA GLU A 584 28.24 31.89 -13.70
C GLU A 584 27.02 30.99 -13.93
N MET A 585 26.78 30.55 -15.16
CA MET A 585 25.71 29.61 -15.52
C MET A 585 26.01 28.16 -15.12
N ALA A 586 27.29 27.79 -15.02
CA ALA A 586 27.67 26.44 -14.64
C ALA A 586 27.02 26.02 -13.30
N ASN A 587 26.41 24.83 -13.30
CA ASN A 587 25.69 24.23 -12.17
C ASN A 587 24.36 24.91 -11.77
N LYS A 588 23.76 25.74 -12.66
CA LYS A 588 22.49 26.46 -12.40
C LYS A 588 21.48 26.30 -13.55
N ASP A 589 21.64 25.23 -14.33
CA ASP A 589 20.83 24.96 -15.53
C ASP A 589 19.40 24.52 -15.20
N LEU A 590 19.15 24.07 -13.97
CA LEU A 590 17.85 23.63 -13.49
C LEU A 590 17.74 23.90 -11.98
N GLY A 591 16.70 24.58 -11.52
CA GLY A 591 16.50 24.80 -10.09
C GLY A 591 15.13 25.38 -9.71
N LYS A 592 14.91 25.53 -8.41
CA LYS A 592 13.63 26.01 -7.84
C LYS A 592 13.71 27.47 -7.43
N ALA A 593 12.56 28.04 -7.08
CA ALA A 593 12.54 29.25 -6.29
C ALA A 593 12.75 28.93 -4.81
N LEU A 594 13.55 29.73 -4.10
CA LEU A 594 13.77 29.60 -2.65
C LEU A 594 13.68 30.98 -2.01
N LEU A 595 12.92 31.10 -0.92
CA LEU A 595 12.73 32.36 -0.22
C LEU A 595 13.23 32.22 1.22
N SER A 596 13.84 33.28 1.75
CA SER A 596 14.21 33.29 3.16
C SER A 596 14.12 34.67 3.75
N VAL A 597 13.84 34.70 5.04
CA VAL A 597 13.76 35.92 5.83
C VAL A 597 14.69 35.81 7.02
N ILE A 598 15.40 36.88 7.35
CA ILE A 598 16.35 36.88 8.47
C ILE A 598 16.33 38.22 9.20
N ASN A 599 16.42 38.15 10.54
CA ASN A 599 16.51 39.31 11.41
C ASN A 599 17.88 39.35 12.12
N PHE A 600 18.61 40.46 11.95
CA PHE A 600 19.88 40.71 12.65
C PHE A 600 19.74 41.67 13.84
N ASP A 601 18.57 42.26 14.04
CA ASP A 601 18.28 43.17 15.15
C ASP A 601 18.16 42.40 16.48
N HIS A 602 18.70 42.97 17.56
CA HIS A 602 18.69 42.37 18.91
C HIS A 602 17.47 42.80 19.73
N ASP A 603 16.90 43.97 19.42
CA ASP A 603 15.95 44.63 20.30
C ASP A 603 14.51 44.48 19.81
N ASN A 604 14.30 44.16 18.52
CA ASN A 604 12.96 44.07 17.91
C ASN A 604 12.81 42.81 17.04
N GLY A 605 11.74 42.04 17.30
CA GLY A 605 11.17 41.10 16.31
C GLY A 605 10.36 41.89 15.27
N ASN A 606 10.05 41.29 14.12
CA ASN A 606 9.27 41.99 13.09
C ASN A 606 8.58 41.03 12.14
N THR A 607 7.81 41.60 11.22
CA THR A 607 6.92 40.87 10.34
C THR A 607 7.12 41.32 8.90
N ILE A 608 7.20 40.35 8.01
CA ILE A 608 7.08 40.52 6.56
C ILE A 608 5.76 39.88 6.14
N GLN A 609 4.99 40.56 5.30
CA GLN A 609 3.75 40.03 4.76
C GLN A 609 3.87 39.80 3.27
N PHE A 610 3.15 38.80 2.77
CA PHE A 610 3.06 38.39 1.38
C PHE A 610 1.58 38.35 0.99
N ASP A 611 1.27 38.91 -0.18
CA ASP A 611 -0.08 38.86 -0.78
C ASP A 611 -0.11 37.78 -1.83
N GLU A 612 0.96 37.63 -2.61
CA GLU A 612 1.01 36.69 -3.72
C GLU A 612 2.46 36.27 -4.00
N ILE A 613 2.66 34.99 -4.34
CA ILE A 613 3.88 34.47 -4.96
C ILE A 613 3.47 33.71 -6.22
N THR A 614 4.04 34.10 -7.36
CA THR A 614 3.84 33.46 -8.65
C THR A 614 5.20 33.16 -9.27
N ILE A 615 5.37 31.94 -9.78
CA ILE A 615 6.58 31.52 -10.47
C ILE A 615 6.20 30.94 -11.82
N ASN A 616 6.68 31.58 -12.88
CA ASN A 616 6.40 31.18 -14.25
C ASN A 616 7.56 30.36 -14.82
N ASP A 617 7.23 29.30 -15.56
CA ASP A 617 8.16 28.62 -16.46
C ASP A 617 8.21 29.34 -17.80
N LEU A 618 9.41 29.78 -18.16
CA LEU A 618 9.63 30.50 -19.41
C LEU A 618 10.07 29.59 -20.56
N ALA A 619 10.47 28.34 -20.27
CA ALA A 619 11.05 27.42 -21.24
C ALA A 619 10.08 26.97 -22.33
N ASP A 620 8.77 26.90 -22.02
CA ASP A 620 7.71 26.43 -22.92
C ASP A 620 6.85 27.57 -23.52
N SER A 621 7.15 28.84 -23.20
CA SER A 621 6.35 29.95 -23.74
C SER A 621 6.71 30.21 -25.21
N GLU A 622 5.77 29.95 -26.15
CA GLU A 622 5.91 30.40 -27.55
C GLU A 622 6.00 31.95 -27.67
N GLN A 623 5.72 32.67 -26.58
CA GLN A 623 5.96 34.09 -26.44
C GLN A 623 7.41 34.39 -26.06
N LEU A 624 8.30 34.38 -27.06
CA LEU A 624 9.56 35.12 -27.01
C LEU A 624 9.28 36.59 -26.63
N THR A 625 9.42 36.95 -25.35
CA THR A 625 9.41 38.35 -24.92
C THR A 625 10.65 38.64 -24.08
N THR A 626 11.70 38.97 -24.83
CA THR A 626 12.90 39.69 -24.41
C THR A 626 12.62 40.73 -23.31
N PHE A 627 13.63 41.01 -22.50
CA PHE A 627 13.78 42.20 -21.66
C PHE A 627 13.47 43.52 -22.42
N GLU A 628 12.19 43.85 -22.71
CA GLU A 628 11.57 45.18 -22.92
C GLU A 628 10.12 45.15 -23.54
N LYS A 629 9.15 45.76 -22.81
CA LYS A 629 8.12 46.78 -23.20
C LYS A 629 6.98 46.47 -24.22
N ASN A 630 5.78 46.03 -23.74
CA ASN A 630 4.46 46.73 -23.82
C ASN A 630 3.19 45.81 -23.78
N ALA A 631 2.31 46.16 -22.83
CA ALA A 631 0.86 46.46 -22.90
C ALA A 631 -0.23 45.45 -23.37
N ASP A 632 -1.27 45.40 -22.51
CA ASP A 632 -2.67 45.00 -22.66
C ASP A 632 -3.00 43.51 -22.80
N THR A 633 -3.64 42.90 -21.78
CA THR A 633 -5.12 42.74 -21.74
C THR A 633 -5.63 42.37 -20.34
N GLN A 634 -6.75 42.98 -19.94
CA GLN A 634 -7.54 42.70 -18.72
C GLN A 634 -8.49 41.50 -18.92
N LEU A 635 -8.77 40.74 -17.86
CA LEU A 635 -10.05 40.06 -17.52
C LEU A 635 -9.95 39.61 -16.04
N THR A 636 -10.44 40.40 -15.09
CA THR A 636 -11.77 40.34 -14.41
C THR A 636 -12.13 39.02 -13.74
N ALA A 637 -12.22 39.11 -12.41
CA ALA A 637 -12.69 38.14 -11.42
C ALA A 637 -14.10 37.58 -11.64
N LEU A 638 -14.35 36.42 -11.00
CA LEU A 638 -15.57 35.80 -10.43
C LEU A 638 -15.39 34.27 -10.58
N GLU A 639 -15.50 33.37 -9.60
CA GLU A 639 -15.98 33.32 -8.22
C GLU A 639 -15.32 32.09 -7.54
N LYS A 640 -14.82 32.27 -6.31
CA LYS A 640 -14.48 31.18 -5.36
C LYS A 640 -15.78 30.63 -4.75
N ASP A 641 -15.83 29.32 -4.48
CA ASP A 641 -16.50 28.80 -3.29
C ASP A 641 -16.10 27.34 -2.97
N ALA A 642 -15.86 27.12 -1.66
CA ALA A 642 -15.86 25.87 -0.89
C ALA A 642 -14.61 24.94 -0.88
N VAL A 643 -13.75 25.14 0.13
CA VAL A 643 -12.83 24.12 0.69
C VAL A 643 -12.82 24.27 2.21
N ASN A 644 -12.89 23.16 2.96
CA ASN A 644 -11.95 22.92 4.07
C ASN A 644 -12.02 21.50 4.63
N SER A 645 -10.90 20.78 4.64
CA SER A 645 -10.00 20.69 5.82
C SER A 645 -9.22 19.38 5.82
N GLN A 646 -7.88 19.42 6.03
CA GLN A 646 -7.25 18.53 7.01
C GLN A 646 -5.81 18.80 7.44
N GLU A 647 -5.61 18.68 8.75
CA GLU A 647 -4.35 18.68 9.51
C GLU A 647 -3.49 17.43 9.22
N ALA A 648 -2.16 17.56 9.31
CA ALA A 648 -1.19 16.48 9.09
C ALA A 648 -1.45 15.26 9.99
N GLU A 649 -1.77 14.12 9.37
CA GLU A 649 -2.10 12.86 10.04
C GLU A 649 -0.85 12.11 10.53
N GLU A 650 -0.93 11.55 11.76
CA GLU A 650 -0.12 10.41 12.17
C GLU A 650 -0.45 9.20 11.27
N GLU A 651 0.55 8.61 10.61
CA GLU A 651 0.39 7.42 9.76
C GLU A 651 -0.16 6.26 10.61
N ILE A 652 -1.42 5.85 10.38
CA ILE A 652 -2.05 4.74 11.09
C ILE A 652 -1.32 3.44 10.70
N PRO A 653 -0.90 2.59 11.66
CA PRO A 653 -0.27 1.30 11.35
C PRO A 653 -1.21 0.39 10.52
N THR A 654 -0.96 0.30 9.22
CA THR A 654 -1.69 -0.59 8.31
C THR A 654 -1.05 -1.98 8.22
N GLU A 655 -1.88 -3.02 8.08
CA GLU A 655 -1.44 -4.41 8.05
C GLU A 655 -2.22 -5.22 7.02
N THR A 656 -1.66 -6.34 6.60
CA THR A 656 -2.17 -7.17 5.52
C THR A 656 -1.78 -8.61 5.82
N ILE A 657 -2.35 -9.58 5.12
CA ILE A 657 -1.91 -10.98 5.16
C ILE A 657 -1.83 -11.54 3.74
N HIS A 658 -0.87 -12.42 3.50
CA HIS A 658 -0.67 -13.08 2.21
C HIS A 658 -0.69 -14.60 2.37
N LEU A 659 -1.13 -15.30 1.32
CA LEU A 659 -0.95 -16.73 1.14
C LEU A 659 -0.65 -17.05 -0.33
N SER A 660 0.07 -18.14 -0.54
CA SER A 660 0.34 -18.70 -1.87
C SER A 660 0.05 -20.20 -1.87
N VAL A 661 -0.64 -20.67 -2.91
CA VAL A 661 -0.97 -22.09 -3.11
C VAL A 661 -0.64 -22.48 -4.56
N ALA A 662 -0.12 -23.68 -4.75
CA ALA A 662 -0.05 -24.34 -6.03
C ALA A 662 -0.47 -25.81 -5.90
N ASP A 663 -1.20 -26.33 -6.89
CA ASP A 663 -1.62 -27.74 -6.93
C ASP A 663 -0.72 -28.60 -7.85
N GLY A 664 -0.98 -29.90 -7.90
CA GLY A 664 -0.21 -30.87 -8.69
C GLY A 664 -0.46 -30.81 -10.20
N ASP A 665 -1.45 -30.04 -10.64
CA ASP A 665 -1.80 -29.78 -12.05
C ASP A 665 -1.19 -28.47 -12.56
N GLY A 666 -0.64 -27.66 -11.66
CA GLY A 666 0.14 -26.46 -11.95
C GLY A 666 -0.65 -25.16 -11.79
N ASN A 667 -1.89 -25.21 -11.31
CA ASN A 667 -2.62 -23.98 -10.98
C ASN A 667 -1.96 -23.27 -9.80
N ILE A 668 -2.02 -21.95 -9.79
CA ILE A 668 -1.38 -21.11 -8.78
C ILE A 668 -2.38 -20.07 -8.30
N VAL A 669 -2.44 -19.89 -6.98
CA VAL A 669 -3.14 -18.76 -6.37
C VAL A 669 -2.17 -17.97 -5.51
N SER A 670 -1.98 -16.70 -5.86
CA SER A 670 -1.28 -15.70 -5.08
C SER A 670 -2.31 -14.74 -4.51
N TYR A 671 -2.55 -14.80 -3.19
CA TYR A 671 -3.71 -14.14 -2.59
C TYR A 671 -3.29 -13.21 -1.43
N THR A 672 -3.48 -11.91 -1.64
CA THR A 672 -3.23 -10.87 -0.62
C THR A 672 -4.55 -10.25 -0.18
N LYS A 673 -4.81 -10.21 1.13
CA LYS A 673 -6.05 -9.68 1.70
C LYS A 673 -5.82 -8.83 2.95
N THR A 674 -6.75 -7.93 3.25
CA THR A 674 -6.60 -6.96 4.34
C THR A 674 -7.94 -6.47 4.93
N ILE A 675 -7.91 -6.08 6.21
CA ILE A 675 -8.92 -5.19 6.85
C ILE A 675 -8.41 -3.74 7.03
N ASN A 676 -7.41 -3.37 6.24
CA ASN A 676 -6.62 -2.13 6.20
C ASN A 676 -5.63 -1.93 7.36
N SER A 677 -6.10 -1.64 8.58
CA SER A 677 -5.23 -1.53 9.75
C SER A 677 -5.24 -2.77 10.62
N ILE A 678 -4.22 -2.96 11.47
CA ILE A 678 -4.28 -4.02 12.49
C ILE A 678 -5.57 -3.83 13.29
N ALA A 679 -6.35 -4.89 13.38
CA ALA A 679 -7.67 -4.92 14.01
C ALA A 679 -8.73 -4.01 13.36
N GLY A 680 -8.54 -3.54 12.12
CA GLY A 680 -9.53 -2.78 11.37
C GLY A 680 -10.10 -1.59 12.15
N ASN A 681 -11.43 -1.43 12.12
CA ASN A 681 -12.12 -0.43 12.94
C ASN A 681 -12.24 -0.84 14.42
N GLY A 682 -11.89 -2.08 14.76
CA GLY A 682 -11.91 -2.64 16.10
C GLY A 682 -13.24 -3.25 16.50
N MET A 683 -14.29 -3.16 15.67
CA MET A 683 -15.62 -3.71 15.96
C MET A 683 -15.73 -5.14 15.46
N VAL A 684 -15.87 -6.08 16.39
CA VAL A 684 -16.39 -7.41 16.12
C VAL A 684 -17.91 -7.34 15.96
N VAL A 685 -18.45 -7.86 14.86
CA VAL A 685 -19.90 -7.93 14.61
C VAL A 685 -20.54 -8.84 15.67
N PRO A 686 -21.39 -8.32 16.58
CA PRO A 686 -21.94 -9.11 17.69
C PRO A 686 -22.73 -10.32 17.21
N GLY A 687 -22.40 -11.52 17.73
CA GLY A 687 -23.04 -12.78 17.33
C GLY A 687 -22.49 -13.41 16.05
N TYR A 688 -21.59 -12.73 15.32
CA TYR A 688 -20.99 -13.23 14.07
C TYR A 688 -19.45 -13.28 14.10
N GLY A 689 -18.80 -12.65 15.08
CA GLY A 689 -17.42 -13.00 15.45
C GLY A 689 -16.31 -12.52 14.50
N PHE A 690 -16.58 -11.66 13.52
CA PHE A 690 -15.55 -11.09 12.63
C PHE A 690 -15.38 -9.59 12.79
N ILE A 691 -14.16 -9.09 12.56
CA ILE A 691 -13.80 -7.68 12.63
C ILE A 691 -14.12 -6.97 11.32
N LEU A 692 -14.65 -5.76 11.39
CA LEU A 692 -14.89 -4.88 10.25
C LEU A 692 -13.64 -4.04 9.90
N ASN A 693 -13.43 -3.84 8.60
CA ASN A 693 -12.33 -3.01 8.09
C ASN A 693 -12.47 -1.52 8.44
N ASN A 694 -11.38 -0.77 8.26
CA ASN A 694 -11.38 0.69 8.28
C ASN A 694 -10.71 1.29 7.03
N GLY A 695 -10.97 0.69 5.87
CA GLY A 695 -10.28 0.98 4.59
C GLY A 695 -10.33 2.45 4.17
N PHE A 696 -11.35 3.19 4.60
CA PHE A 696 -11.55 4.58 4.21
C PHE A 696 -11.27 5.58 5.33
N SER A 697 -10.72 5.13 6.45
CA SER A 697 -10.41 6.01 7.59
C SER A 697 -9.54 7.21 7.23
N GLY A 698 -8.61 7.07 6.27
CA GLY A 698 -7.75 8.14 5.73
C GLY A 698 -8.29 8.87 4.50
N ARG A 699 -9.58 8.75 4.16
CA ARG A 699 -10.20 9.43 3.01
C ARG A 699 -10.97 10.65 3.46
N THR A 700 -10.35 11.79 3.29
CA THR A 700 -10.77 13.02 3.94
C THR A 700 -10.75 14.19 2.96
N PRO A 701 -11.44 15.31 3.22
CA PRO A 701 -11.51 16.41 2.26
C PRO A 701 -10.15 16.82 1.75
N MET A 702 -9.96 16.65 0.45
CA MET A 702 -8.77 17.07 -0.26
C MET A 702 -9.06 18.40 -0.96
N GLN A 703 -8.04 19.25 -1.09
CA GLN A 703 -8.20 20.53 -1.77
C GLN A 703 -8.46 20.33 -3.27
N ASP A 704 -7.81 19.33 -3.88
CA ASP A 704 -8.09 18.88 -5.23
C ASP A 704 -9.21 17.82 -5.19
N PRO A 705 -10.44 18.15 -5.65
CA PRO A 705 -11.53 17.19 -5.71
C PRO A 705 -11.31 16.11 -6.77
N ASP A 706 -10.43 16.36 -7.75
CA ASP A 706 -10.08 15.42 -8.81
C ASP A 706 -8.90 14.50 -8.42
N HIS A 707 -8.32 14.71 -7.22
CA HIS A 707 -7.23 13.89 -6.71
C HIS A 707 -7.60 12.40 -6.75
N PRO A 708 -6.68 11.50 -7.15
CA PRO A 708 -6.98 10.07 -7.32
C PRO A 708 -7.59 9.38 -6.09
N ASN A 709 -7.31 9.92 -4.91
CA ASN A 709 -7.75 9.41 -3.60
C ASN A 709 -8.77 10.32 -2.88
N ALA A 710 -9.38 11.29 -3.57
CA ALA A 710 -10.42 12.14 -2.97
C ALA A 710 -11.62 11.29 -2.51
N PRO A 711 -12.21 11.58 -1.33
CA PRO A 711 -13.35 10.83 -0.80
C PRO A 711 -14.59 11.02 -1.67
N ARG A 712 -15.19 9.93 -2.15
CA ARG A 712 -16.37 9.93 -3.03
C ARG A 712 -17.15 8.62 -2.93
N PRO A 713 -18.44 8.60 -3.32
CA PRO A 713 -19.24 7.39 -3.47
C PRO A 713 -18.62 6.37 -4.43
N GLY A 714 -18.79 5.07 -4.16
CA GLY A 714 -18.31 3.98 -5.02
C GLY A 714 -16.79 3.97 -5.25
N LEU A 715 -16.00 4.61 -4.39
CA LEU A 715 -14.54 4.60 -4.45
C LEU A 715 -14.01 3.26 -3.92
N ARG A 716 -13.23 2.55 -4.74
CA ARG A 716 -12.51 1.36 -4.32
C ARG A 716 -11.18 1.72 -3.66
N MET A 717 -10.81 0.99 -2.62
CA MET A 717 -9.61 1.29 -1.84
C MET A 717 -8.33 1.18 -2.69
N LEU A 718 -7.58 2.28 -2.80
CA LEU A 718 -6.19 2.25 -3.28
C LEU A 718 -5.33 1.40 -2.35
N SER A 719 -4.61 0.43 -2.91
CA SER A 719 -3.79 -0.52 -2.15
C SER A 719 -2.33 -0.61 -2.61
N ALA A 720 -1.49 -1.18 -1.75
CA ALA A 720 -0.12 -1.59 -2.05
C ALA A 720 0.01 -3.12 -2.26
N MET A 721 -1.08 -3.87 -2.11
CA MET A 721 -1.13 -5.33 -2.26
C MET A 721 -0.70 -5.76 -3.67
N THR A 722 0.36 -6.55 -3.80
CA THR A 722 0.89 -6.94 -5.12
C THR A 722 1.20 -8.43 -5.19
N PRO A 723 0.19 -9.31 -5.06
CA PRO A 723 0.39 -10.74 -5.29
C PRO A 723 0.90 -10.94 -6.72
N THR A 724 2.09 -11.53 -6.85
CA THR A 724 2.84 -11.53 -8.11
C THR A 724 3.24 -12.96 -8.48
N ILE A 725 2.94 -13.34 -9.71
CA ILE A 725 3.37 -14.60 -10.33
C ILE A 725 4.43 -14.27 -11.39
N VAL A 726 5.49 -15.07 -11.42
CA VAL A 726 6.61 -14.93 -12.37
C VAL A 726 6.71 -16.21 -13.18
N THR A 727 6.75 -16.08 -14.50
CA THR A 727 7.01 -17.18 -15.42
C THR A 727 8.26 -16.93 -16.27
N LYS A 728 8.74 -17.99 -16.91
CA LYS A 728 9.83 -17.95 -17.88
C LYS A 728 9.51 -18.91 -19.00
N ASP A 729 9.50 -18.40 -20.23
CA ASP A 729 9.15 -19.18 -21.42
C ASP A 729 7.78 -19.90 -21.30
N GLY A 730 6.82 -19.26 -20.62
CA GLY A 730 5.47 -19.81 -20.36
C GLY A 730 5.37 -20.75 -19.15
N GLU A 731 6.48 -21.11 -18.51
CA GLU A 731 6.48 -22.02 -17.35
C GLU A 731 6.58 -21.22 -16.04
N PRO A 732 5.79 -21.54 -15.00
CA PRO A 732 5.90 -20.91 -13.70
C PRO A 732 7.28 -21.06 -13.07
N VAL A 733 7.78 -19.98 -12.47
CA VAL A 733 9.05 -19.94 -11.72
C VAL A 733 8.80 -19.73 -10.24
N MET A 734 7.98 -18.74 -9.90
CA MET A 734 7.65 -18.41 -8.52
C MET A 734 6.33 -17.65 -8.43
N THR A 735 5.68 -17.74 -7.27
CA THR A 735 4.74 -16.72 -6.78
C THR A 735 5.28 -16.12 -5.49
N VAL A 736 5.06 -14.82 -5.30
CA VAL A 736 5.40 -14.12 -4.07
C VAL A 736 4.36 -13.06 -3.73
N GLY A 737 4.14 -12.90 -2.44
CA GLY A 737 3.50 -11.72 -1.90
C GLY A 737 3.89 -11.52 -0.44
N SER A 738 3.51 -10.37 0.08
CA SER A 738 3.85 -10.01 1.44
C SER A 738 2.79 -9.10 2.07
N PRO A 739 2.73 -9.05 3.40
CA PRO A 739 2.02 -8.01 4.12
C PRO A 739 2.86 -6.73 4.27
N GLY A 740 2.34 -5.72 4.98
CA GLY A 740 3.15 -4.57 5.43
C GLY A 740 2.99 -3.27 4.65
N SER A 741 1.75 -2.87 4.31
CA SER A 741 1.45 -1.53 3.76
C SER A 741 2.21 -1.22 2.46
N ASN A 742 2.59 0.03 2.24
CA ASN A 742 3.44 0.47 1.13
C ASN A 742 4.80 -0.26 1.07
N ARG A 743 5.24 -0.97 2.13
CA ARG A 743 6.47 -1.79 2.09
C ARG A 743 6.28 -3.10 1.35
N ILE A 744 5.04 -3.50 1.03
CA ILE A 744 4.74 -4.68 0.20
C ILE A 744 5.48 -4.61 -1.14
N ILE A 745 5.39 -3.46 -1.81
CA ILE A 745 6.00 -3.22 -3.13
C ILE A 745 7.51 -3.46 -3.07
N THR A 746 8.21 -2.81 -2.13
CA THR A 746 9.67 -2.96 -1.98
C THR A 746 10.07 -4.36 -1.53
N THR A 747 9.23 -5.03 -0.73
CA THR A 747 9.50 -6.39 -0.23
C THR A 747 9.43 -7.41 -1.36
N ASN A 748 8.33 -7.40 -2.12
CA ASN A 748 8.14 -8.28 -3.26
C ASN A 748 9.24 -8.06 -4.30
N LEU A 749 9.55 -6.79 -4.63
CA LEU A 749 10.63 -6.47 -5.56
C LEU A 749 12.00 -6.96 -5.09
N GLN A 750 12.35 -6.76 -3.81
CA GLN A 750 13.63 -7.23 -3.30
C GLN A 750 13.73 -8.76 -3.38
N ILE A 751 12.64 -9.49 -3.12
CA ILE A 751 12.61 -10.96 -3.25
C ILE A 751 12.77 -11.38 -4.71
N ILE A 752 12.04 -10.75 -5.64
CA ILE A 752 12.13 -11.02 -7.08
C ILE A 752 13.57 -10.81 -7.57
N ILE A 753 14.19 -9.65 -7.32
CA ILE A 753 15.57 -9.42 -7.78
C ILE A 753 16.58 -10.35 -7.06
N SER A 754 16.31 -10.74 -5.82
CA SER A 754 17.20 -11.66 -5.09
C SER A 754 17.20 -13.04 -5.72
N GLN A 755 16.04 -13.52 -6.16
CA GLN A 755 15.95 -14.80 -6.84
C GLN A 755 16.45 -14.72 -8.29
N LEU A 756 16.01 -13.71 -9.05
CA LEU A 756 16.27 -13.62 -10.49
C LEU A 756 17.67 -13.08 -10.82
N ASP A 757 18.20 -12.10 -10.08
CA ASP A 757 19.51 -11.48 -10.36
C ASP A 757 20.62 -11.98 -9.42
N PHE A 758 20.31 -12.36 -8.18
CA PHE A 758 21.32 -12.87 -7.23
C PHE A 758 21.30 -14.39 -7.06
N ASN A 759 20.47 -15.10 -7.84
CA ASN A 759 20.39 -16.57 -7.87
C ASN A 759 20.20 -17.19 -6.48
N MET A 760 19.46 -16.49 -5.61
CA MET A 760 19.04 -17.01 -4.31
C MET A 760 17.83 -17.93 -4.50
N THR A 761 17.71 -18.97 -3.69
CA THR A 761 16.45 -19.73 -3.62
C THR A 761 15.34 -18.86 -3.00
N LEU A 762 14.07 -19.16 -3.27
CA LEU A 762 12.96 -18.39 -2.68
C LEU A 762 13.03 -18.31 -1.14
N PRO A 763 13.31 -19.39 -0.39
CA PRO A 763 13.52 -19.31 1.06
C PRO A 763 14.68 -18.37 1.48
N GLU A 764 15.79 -18.38 0.73
CA GLU A 764 16.92 -17.48 1.01
C GLU A 764 16.56 -16.02 0.73
N ALA A 765 15.86 -15.76 -0.37
CA ALA A 765 15.39 -14.42 -0.75
C ALA A 765 14.39 -13.86 0.28
N ILE A 766 13.45 -14.67 0.77
CA ILE A 766 12.52 -14.28 1.84
C ILE A 766 13.27 -13.95 3.13
N ALA A 767 14.28 -14.75 3.50
CA ALA A 767 15.04 -14.57 4.74
C ALA A 767 16.02 -13.38 4.71
N GLU A 768 16.28 -12.78 3.54
CA GLU A 768 17.26 -11.73 3.36
C GLU A 768 16.82 -10.42 4.08
N PRO A 769 17.75 -9.67 4.73
CA PRO A 769 17.44 -8.38 5.34
C PRO A 769 16.91 -7.37 4.32
N ARG A 770 15.91 -6.56 4.71
CA ARG A 770 15.15 -5.72 3.79
C ARG A 770 15.50 -4.24 3.92
N LEU A 771 15.51 -3.57 2.76
CA LEU A 771 15.58 -2.11 2.64
C LEU A 771 14.31 -1.60 1.93
N SER A 772 13.74 -0.51 2.40
CA SER A 772 12.51 0.07 1.84
C SER A 772 12.68 1.58 1.61
N GLN A 773 12.81 1.96 0.34
CA GLN A 773 12.84 3.35 -0.10
C GLN A 773 11.52 3.68 -0.80
N ARG A 774 10.77 4.64 -0.25
CA ARG A 774 9.39 4.96 -0.66
C ARG A 774 9.18 6.44 -1.01
N ASN A 775 10.26 7.20 -1.20
CA ASN A 775 10.23 8.64 -1.46
C ASN A 775 9.46 9.44 -0.39
N LEU A 776 9.57 9.05 0.88
CA LEU A 776 8.90 9.73 2.01
C LEU A 776 9.43 11.15 2.22
N GLY A 777 8.71 12.00 2.95
CA GLY A 777 9.08 13.41 3.21
C GLY A 777 10.49 13.62 3.76
N HIS A 778 11.01 12.66 4.53
CA HIS A 778 12.38 12.68 5.06
C HIS A 778 13.43 12.07 4.12
N ALA A 779 13.02 11.52 2.98
CA ALA A 779 13.79 10.86 1.92
C ALA A 779 14.64 9.64 2.32
N SER A 780 14.84 9.38 3.60
CA SER A 780 15.59 8.21 4.09
C SER A 780 14.96 6.86 3.76
N THR A 781 15.81 5.89 3.46
CA THR A 781 15.50 4.47 3.31
C THR A 781 15.29 3.83 4.68
N GLN A 782 14.23 3.06 4.84
CA GLN A 782 14.02 2.26 6.04
C GLN A 782 14.80 0.94 5.95
N TYR A 783 15.41 0.52 7.05
CA TYR A 783 16.11 -0.77 7.16
C TYR A 783 15.74 -1.48 8.45
N GLU A 784 15.78 -2.81 8.46
CA GLU A 784 15.50 -3.64 9.64
C GLU A 784 16.62 -3.59 10.69
N GLY A 785 16.42 -2.82 11.77
CA GLY A 785 17.45 -2.63 12.80
C GLY A 785 17.95 -3.94 13.43
N VAL A 786 17.07 -4.93 13.57
CA VAL A 786 17.37 -6.24 14.19
C VAL A 786 18.43 -7.06 13.42
N TYR A 787 18.62 -6.79 12.13
CA TYR A 787 19.58 -7.52 11.31
C TYR A 787 20.90 -6.76 11.09
N LEU A 788 21.13 -5.62 11.76
CA LEU A 788 22.24 -4.70 11.45
C LEU A 788 23.61 -5.42 11.33
N ASP A 789 23.86 -6.43 12.17
CA ASP A 789 25.10 -7.22 12.12
C ASP A 789 25.32 -7.96 10.77
N LYS A 790 24.27 -8.22 9.98
CA LYS A 790 24.34 -8.91 8.68
C LYS A 790 24.69 -7.98 7.50
N TYR A 791 24.34 -6.70 7.58
CA TYR A 791 24.34 -5.77 6.43
C TYR A 791 24.81 -4.36 6.78
N GLY A 792 25.35 -4.14 7.99
CA GLY A 792 25.97 -2.86 8.37
C GLY A 792 27.06 -2.40 7.40
N ALA A 793 27.86 -3.34 6.87
CA ALA A 793 28.85 -3.00 5.83
C ALA A 793 28.19 -2.53 4.52
N LEU A 794 27.08 -3.15 4.10
CA LEU A 794 26.30 -2.70 2.94
C LEU A 794 25.73 -1.30 3.17
N LEU A 795 25.21 -1.02 4.37
CA LEU A 795 24.70 0.29 4.73
C LEU A 795 25.81 1.35 4.69
N GLU A 796 26.98 1.08 5.28
CA GLU A 796 28.14 1.99 5.25
C GLU A 796 28.55 2.31 3.79
N GLU A 797 28.61 1.31 2.91
CA GLU A 797 28.94 1.53 1.49
C GLU A 797 27.86 2.33 0.75
N LEU A 798 26.58 2.17 1.09
CA LEU A 798 25.48 2.97 0.53
C LEU A 798 25.45 4.39 1.10
N GLU A 799 25.80 4.58 2.38
CA GLU A 799 25.98 5.89 3.01
C GLU A 799 27.11 6.68 2.36
N ASP A 800 28.21 6.01 1.98
CA ASP A 800 29.30 6.60 1.21
C ASP A 800 28.83 7.08 -0.18
N MET A 801 27.79 6.44 -0.75
CA MET A 801 27.08 6.91 -1.95
C MET A 801 26.05 8.00 -1.66
N GLY A 802 25.82 8.40 -0.41
CA GLY A 802 24.90 9.47 -0.01
C GLY A 802 23.48 9.02 0.35
N HIS A 803 23.21 7.72 0.42
CA HIS A 803 21.93 7.23 0.95
C HIS A 803 21.80 7.56 2.43
N THR A 804 20.60 7.93 2.86
CA THR A 804 20.28 8.13 4.27
C THR A 804 19.36 7.04 4.77
N PHE A 805 19.56 6.61 6.01
CA PHE A 805 18.85 5.47 6.58
C PHE A 805 18.13 5.82 7.88
N ILE A 806 16.97 5.20 8.08
CA ILE A 806 16.25 5.19 9.36
C ILE A 806 15.97 3.74 9.74
N ALA A 807 16.36 3.36 10.95
CA ALA A 807 16.06 2.03 11.46
C ALA A 807 14.56 1.88 11.66
N ASP A 808 13.98 0.88 10.99
CA ASP A 808 12.74 0.27 11.42
C ASP A 808 13.06 -0.61 12.62
N ASN A 809 12.67 -0.11 13.80
CA ASN A 809 12.86 -0.80 15.07
C ASN A 809 11.61 -1.61 15.47
N ALA A 810 10.66 -1.83 14.55
CA ALA A 810 9.60 -2.81 14.77
C ALA A 810 10.26 -4.13 15.18
N ALA A 811 9.79 -4.72 16.28
CA ALA A 811 10.39 -5.91 16.87
C ALA A 811 10.50 -7.08 15.88
N GLU A 812 9.67 -7.06 14.84
CA GLU A 812 9.51 -8.09 13.82
C GLU A 812 10.21 -7.78 12.49
N GLY A 813 10.83 -6.62 12.33
CA GLY A 813 11.34 -6.19 11.03
C GLY A 813 10.25 -5.82 10.01
N ILE A 814 10.63 -5.72 8.74
CA ILE A 814 9.78 -5.25 7.65
C ILE A 814 9.08 -6.45 7.01
N SER A 815 7.77 -6.63 7.20
CA SER A 815 6.92 -7.64 6.51
C SER A 815 7.20 -9.12 6.85
N ALA A 816 6.27 -10.01 6.51
CA ALA A 816 6.37 -11.47 6.62
C ALA A 816 5.94 -12.13 5.29
N ALA A 817 6.82 -12.06 4.29
CA ALA A 817 6.54 -12.57 2.94
C ALA A 817 6.42 -14.10 2.90
N ASN A 818 5.66 -14.59 1.93
CA ASN A 818 5.61 -16.01 1.60
C ASN A 818 5.36 -16.22 0.09
N GLY A 819 5.56 -17.45 -0.37
CA GLY A 819 5.48 -17.78 -1.79
C GLY A 819 5.69 -19.26 -2.08
N VAL A 820 5.69 -19.58 -3.36
CA VAL A 820 5.93 -20.93 -3.89
C VAL A 820 6.90 -20.82 -5.07
N GLU A 821 7.81 -21.78 -5.20
CA GLU A 821 8.85 -21.85 -6.23
C GLU A 821 8.76 -23.21 -6.95
N PHE A 822 8.87 -23.17 -8.28
CA PHE A 822 8.83 -24.35 -9.14
C PHE A 822 10.24 -24.78 -9.49
N LEU A 823 10.57 -26.05 -9.21
CA LEU A 823 11.93 -26.58 -9.34
C LEU A 823 12.08 -27.38 -10.65
N GLU A 824 13.29 -27.38 -11.23
CA GLU A 824 13.58 -28.07 -12.50
C GLU A 824 13.29 -29.57 -12.50
N ASN A 825 13.19 -30.20 -11.32
CA ASN A 825 12.86 -31.62 -11.18
C ASN A 825 11.34 -31.90 -11.20
N GLY A 826 10.50 -30.87 -11.38
CA GLY A 826 9.04 -30.97 -11.35
C GLY A 826 8.43 -30.85 -9.95
N ASN A 827 9.24 -30.66 -8.91
CA ASN A 827 8.73 -30.45 -7.56
C ASN A 827 8.37 -28.99 -7.33
N ILE A 828 7.47 -28.78 -6.39
CA ILE A 828 7.00 -27.47 -5.94
C ILE A 828 7.52 -27.24 -4.52
N ARG A 829 8.16 -26.10 -4.28
CA ARG A 829 8.69 -25.70 -2.97
C ARG A 829 7.92 -24.51 -2.41
N ALA A 830 7.18 -24.72 -1.33
CA ALA A 830 6.61 -23.62 -0.54
C ALA A 830 7.69 -22.98 0.37
N ALA A 831 7.61 -21.67 0.53
CA ALA A 831 8.54 -20.89 1.33
C ALA A 831 7.80 -19.77 2.10
N ALA A 832 7.89 -19.80 3.43
CA ALA A 832 7.36 -18.80 4.33
C ALA A 832 8.49 -18.05 5.06
N GLU A 833 8.17 -16.87 5.56
CA GLU A 833 9.04 -16.10 6.45
C GLU A 833 9.53 -16.94 7.64
N PRO A 834 10.85 -17.06 7.88
CA PRO A 834 11.36 -17.91 8.95
C PRO A 834 11.32 -17.31 10.36
N VAL A 835 11.29 -15.98 10.51
CA VAL A 835 11.48 -15.34 11.83
C VAL A 835 10.52 -14.18 12.08
N ARG A 836 10.37 -13.27 11.11
CA ARG A 836 9.58 -12.05 11.29
C ARG A 836 8.13 -12.43 11.57
N ARG A 837 7.50 -11.75 12.52
CA ARG A 837 6.11 -12.01 12.97
C ARG A 837 5.91 -13.41 13.55
N GLY A 838 6.94 -13.95 14.18
CA GLY A 838 6.95 -15.34 14.67
C GLY A 838 7.11 -16.39 13.57
N GLY A 839 7.44 -15.97 12.34
CA GLY A 839 7.54 -16.85 11.18
C GLY A 839 6.19 -17.30 10.61
N GLY A 840 6.23 -17.94 9.45
CA GLY A 840 5.08 -18.52 8.76
C GLY A 840 5.21 -20.02 8.55
N SER A 841 4.20 -20.59 7.90
CA SER A 841 4.07 -22.02 7.64
C SER A 841 4.13 -22.30 6.15
N ALA A 842 4.93 -23.29 5.78
CA ALA A 842 5.00 -23.88 4.46
C ALA A 842 4.77 -25.38 4.60
N MET A 843 3.87 -25.91 3.77
CA MET A 843 3.56 -27.34 3.66
C MET A 843 3.51 -27.74 2.19
N ALA A 844 3.73 -29.02 1.92
CA ALA A 844 3.61 -29.60 0.59
C ALA A 844 3.14 -31.05 0.73
N ILE A 845 2.50 -31.55 -0.31
CA ILE A 845 2.06 -32.95 -0.40
C ILE A 845 2.71 -33.62 -1.60
N ASP A 846 2.89 -34.93 -1.50
CA ASP A 846 3.23 -35.78 -2.64
C ASP A 846 1.94 -36.32 -3.30
N LYS A 847 2.01 -36.65 -4.60
CA LYS A 847 0.85 -37.14 -5.37
C LYS A 847 0.21 -38.42 -4.80
N ASP A 848 0.95 -39.21 -4.03
CA ASP A 848 0.44 -40.43 -3.39
C ASP A 848 -0.31 -40.16 -2.07
N GLU A 849 -0.31 -38.91 -1.59
CA GLU A 849 -1.09 -38.47 -0.43
C GLU A 849 -2.49 -37.95 -0.80
N ILE A 850 -2.77 -37.73 -2.09
CA ILE A 850 -4.09 -37.33 -2.59
C ILE A 850 -5.01 -38.54 -2.49
N GLU A 851 -6.10 -38.42 -1.74
CA GLU A 851 -7.10 -39.46 -1.57
C GLU A 851 -7.71 -39.78 -2.94
N GLU A 852 -7.59 -41.04 -3.38
CA GLU A 852 -8.42 -41.49 -4.49
C GLU A 852 -9.88 -41.30 -4.07
N PRO A 853 -10.72 -40.65 -4.91
CA PRO A 853 -12.10 -40.33 -4.53
C PRO A 853 -12.77 -41.56 -3.96
N THR A 854 -13.18 -41.47 -2.69
CA THR A 854 -13.74 -42.61 -1.98
C THR A 854 -14.99 -43.05 -2.73
N PRO A 855 -14.98 -44.24 -3.37
CA PRO A 855 -16.10 -44.63 -4.19
C PRO A 855 -17.33 -44.81 -3.27
N PRO A 856 -18.51 -44.23 -3.56
CA PRO A 856 -19.67 -44.33 -2.68
C PRO A 856 -19.97 -45.77 -2.27
N GLU A 857 -19.85 -46.07 -0.96
CA GLU A 857 -19.91 -47.42 -0.39
C GLU A 857 -21.22 -48.16 -0.70
N ASP A 858 -22.30 -47.43 -1.00
CA ASP A 858 -23.66 -47.94 -1.25
C ASP A 858 -24.05 -48.05 -2.73
N SER A 859 -23.07 -48.12 -3.63
CA SER A 859 -23.33 -48.29 -5.07
C SER A 859 -24.17 -49.53 -5.35
N SER A 860 -25.33 -49.31 -5.99
CA SER A 860 -26.28 -50.35 -6.36
C SER A 860 -26.90 -50.07 -7.72
N VAL A 861 -27.37 -51.12 -8.40
CA VAL A 861 -28.10 -50.97 -9.68
C VAL A 861 -29.38 -50.15 -9.49
N THR A 862 -29.98 -50.18 -8.29
CA THR A 862 -31.15 -49.36 -7.93
C THR A 862 -30.80 -47.88 -7.91
N LEU A 863 -29.72 -47.51 -7.22
CA LEU A 863 -29.23 -46.12 -7.16
C LEU A 863 -28.92 -45.59 -8.58
N MET A 864 -28.20 -46.37 -9.39
CA MET A 864 -27.88 -45.95 -10.76
C MET A 864 -29.12 -45.75 -11.64
N LYS A 865 -30.23 -46.45 -11.37
CA LYS A 865 -31.51 -46.19 -12.06
C LYS A 865 -32.16 -44.90 -11.59
N GLU A 866 -32.05 -44.56 -10.31
CA GLU A 866 -32.54 -43.31 -9.76
C GLU A 866 -31.75 -42.12 -10.29
N LEU A 867 -30.42 -42.23 -10.36
CA LEU A 867 -29.53 -41.22 -10.96
C LEU A 867 -29.85 -40.99 -12.45
N VAL A 868 -29.87 -42.04 -13.27
CA VAL A 868 -30.22 -41.91 -14.70
C VAL A 868 -31.61 -41.28 -14.87
N LYS A 869 -32.56 -41.58 -13.98
CA LYS A 869 -33.88 -40.96 -14.02
C LYS A 869 -33.82 -39.47 -13.63
N GLY A 870 -33.07 -39.12 -12.59
CA GLY A 870 -32.88 -37.74 -12.12
C GLY A 870 -32.26 -36.87 -13.21
N TYR A 871 -31.17 -37.33 -13.84
CA TYR A 871 -30.53 -36.58 -14.92
C TYR A 871 -31.41 -36.41 -16.16
N VAL A 872 -32.30 -37.36 -16.44
CA VAL A 872 -33.30 -37.18 -17.50
C VAL A 872 -34.34 -36.12 -17.11
N GLU A 873 -34.76 -36.08 -15.84
CA GLU A 873 -35.72 -35.09 -15.34
C GLU A 873 -35.10 -33.68 -15.29
N ASN A 874 -33.80 -33.56 -15.02
CA ASN A 874 -33.06 -32.31 -14.94
C ASN A 874 -32.52 -31.81 -16.30
N GLY A 875 -32.66 -32.61 -17.37
CA GLY A 875 -32.18 -32.25 -18.70
C GLY A 875 -30.69 -32.53 -18.95
N GLU A 876 -29.99 -33.15 -18.01
CA GLU A 876 -28.59 -33.56 -18.15
C GLU A 876 -28.40 -34.77 -19.06
N ILE A 877 -29.44 -35.57 -19.27
CA ILE A 877 -29.52 -36.58 -20.34
C ILE A 877 -30.65 -36.17 -21.29
N GLU A 878 -30.34 -35.31 -22.25
CA GLU A 878 -31.33 -34.72 -23.17
C GLU A 878 -31.90 -35.73 -24.18
N ASN A 879 -31.15 -36.78 -24.50
CA ASN A 879 -31.49 -37.70 -25.58
C ASN A 879 -32.34 -38.89 -25.08
N GLU A 880 -33.60 -38.94 -25.49
CA GLU A 880 -34.54 -40.02 -25.14
C GLU A 880 -34.03 -41.42 -25.53
N GLU A 881 -33.26 -41.56 -26.62
CA GLU A 881 -32.71 -42.84 -27.04
C GLU A 881 -31.55 -43.28 -26.13
N VAL A 882 -30.68 -42.36 -25.72
CA VAL A 882 -29.59 -42.60 -24.77
C VAL A 882 -30.16 -42.99 -23.41
N ALA A 883 -31.11 -42.22 -22.88
CA ALA A 883 -31.80 -42.52 -21.63
C ALA A 883 -32.44 -43.93 -21.63
N ARG A 884 -33.10 -44.29 -22.74
CA ARG A 884 -33.70 -45.62 -22.92
C ARG A 884 -32.65 -46.72 -22.96
N LEU A 885 -31.50 -46.49 -23.61
CA LEU A 885 -30.42 -47.46 -23.69
C LEU A 885 -29.73 -47.67 -22.33
N LEU A 886 -29.39 -46.59 -21.62
CA LEU A 886 -28.85 -46.65 -20.25
C LEU A 886 -29.79 -47.45 -19.34
N THR A 887 -31.09 -47.11 -19.32
CA THR A 887 -32.11 -47.85 -18.58
C THR A 887 -32.21 -49.32 -18.98
N THR A 888 -32.05 -49.63 -20.28
CA THR A 888 -32.05 -51.02 -20.79
C THR A 888 -30.86 -51.82 -20.24
N HIS A 889 -29.68 -51.21 -20.21
CA HIS A 889 -28.50 -51.83 -19.61
C HIS A 889 -28.70 -52.08 -18.11
N LEU A 890 -29.18 -51.09 -17.35
CA LEU A 890 -29.43 -51.22 -15.92
C LEU A 890 -30.48 -52.30 -15.58
N ASN A 891 -31.56 -52.39 -16.35
CA ASN A 891 -32.55 -53.45 -16.18
C ASN A 891 -31.98 -54.85 -16.50
N ALA A 892 -31.11 -54.96 -17.50
CA ALA A 892 -30.45 -56.21 -17.82
C ALA A 892 -29.46 -56.62 -16.70
N ILE A 893 -28.71 -55.66 -16.18
CA ILE A 893 -27.76 -55.86 -15.07
C ILE A 893 -28.51 -56.36 -13.84
N GLU A 894 -29.58 -55.68 -13.41
CA GLU A 894 -30.40 -56.11 -12.25
C GLU A 894 -30.97 -57.52 -12.45
N HIS A 895 -31.45 -57.84 -13.65
CA HIS A 895 -31.94 -59.17 -13.97
C HIS A 895 -30.86 -60.24 -13.84
N TYR A 896 -29.67 -59.99 -14.38
CA TYR A 896 -28.56 -60.94 -14.35
C TYR A 896 -27.91 -61.06 -12.98
N GLU A 897 -27.85 -59.97 -12.22
CA GLU A 897 -27.39 -59.99 -10.83
C GLU A 897 -28.33 -60.83 -9.95
N ARG A 898 -29.65 -60.65 -10.08
CA ARG A 898 -30.66 -61.44 -9.35
C ARG A 898 -30.60 -62.94 -9.68
N ASP A 899 -30.29 -63.27 -10.94
CA ASP A 899 -30.20 -64.65 -11.41
C ASP A 899 -28.78 -65.25 -11.25
N GLU A 900 -27.88 -64.57 -10.51
CA GLU A 900 -26.49 -64.97 -10.23
C GLU A 900 -25.63 -65.18 -11.50
N GLN A 901 -25.93 -64.46 -12.59
CA GLN A 901 -25.22 -64.51 -13.87
C GLN A 901 -24.23 -63.33 -14.01
N ILE A 902 -23.27 -63.25 -13.10
CA ILE A 902 -22.36 -62.10 -12.93
C ILE A 902 -21.58 -61.74 -14.21
N ASP A 903 -21.07 -62.71 -14.97
CA ASP A 903 -20.39 -62.46 -16.26
C ASP A 903 -21.24 -61.65 -17.26
N LYS A 904 -22.56 -61.84 -17.22
CA LYS A 904 -23.49 -61.10 -18.09
C LYS A 904 -23.80 -59.72 -17.53
N ALA A 905 -23.88 -59.58 -16.21
CA ALA A 905 -23.99 -58.27 -15.56
C ALA A 905 -22.78 -57.39 -15.90
N ILE A 906 -21.56 -57.92 -15.75
CA ILE A 906 -20.31 -57.25 -16.17
C ILE A 906 -20.34 -56.85 -17.64
N LYS A 907 -20.78 -57.74 -18.54
CA LYS A 907 -20.90 -57.42 -19.97
C LYS A 907 -21.86 -56.27 -20.24
N HIS A 908 -23.01 -56.24 -19.56
CA HIS A 908 -23.95 -55.14 -19.71
C HIS A 908 -23.44 -53.86 -19.05
N MET A 909 -22.70 -53.94 -17.96
CA MET A 909 -22.09 -52.78 -17.32
C MET A 909 -20.99 -52.16 -18.18
N ASN A 910 -20.12 -52.95 -18.79
CA ASN A 910 -19.16 -52.43 -19.78
C ASN A 910 -19.85 -51.74 -20.97
N GLY A 911 -21.01 -52.25 -21.39
CA GLY A 911 -21.83 -51.59 -22.42
C GLY A 911 -22.48 -50.29 -21.94
N PHE A 912 -22.88 -50.24 -20.67
CA PHE A 912 -23.36 -49.02 -20.01
C PHE A 912 -22.25 -47.97 -19.92
N THR A 913 -21.08 -48.31 -19.39
CA THR A 913 -19.91 -47.43 -19.29
C THR A 913 -19.49 -46.91 -20.67
N LEU A 914 -19.52 -47.75 -21.70
CA LEU A 914 -19.22 -47.32 -23.08
C LEU A 914 -20.25 -46.31 -23.62
N LEU A 915 -21.53 -46.45 -23.26
CA LEU A 915 -22.56 -45.47 -23.63
C LEU A 915 -22.35 -44.15 -22.90
N VAL A 916 -22.04 -44.20 -21.59
CA VAL A 916 -21.73 -43.00 -20.79
C VAL A 916 -20.45 -42.32 -21.26
N SER A 917 -19.47 -43.08 -21.77
CA SER A 917 -18.19 -42.56 -22.25
C SER A 917 -18.24 -41.92 -23.65
N ARG A 918 -19.39 -41.96 -24.34
CA ARG A 918 -19.55 -41.29 -25.65
C ARG A 918 -19.92 -39.81 -25.48
N GLN A 919 -19.15 -39.08 -24.67
CA GLN A 919 -19.35 -37.66 -24.40
C GLN A 919 -19.09 -36.75 -25.62
N GLU A 920 -18.35 -37.21 -26.63
CA GLU A 920 -18.09 -36.43 -27.87
C GLU A 920 -19.37 -35.99 -28.62
N GLU A 921 -20.55 -36.54 -28.29
CA GLU A 921 -21.83 -36.17 -28.91
C GLU A 921 -22.69 -35.21 -28.07
N GLY A 922 -22.25 -34.77 -26.88
CA GLY A 922 -22.98 -33.80 -26.03
C GLY A 922 -24.34 -34.28 -25.52
N LEU A 923 -24.54 -35.60 -25.40
CA LEU A 923 -25.84 -36.21 -25.08
C LEU A 923 -26.05 -36.49 -23.57
N ILE A 924 -24.99 -36.35 -22.78
CA ILE A 924 -24.95 -36.54 -21.32
C ILE A 924 -24.03 -35.43 -20.79
N SER A 925 -24.44 -34.72 -19.72
CA SER A 925 -23.60 -33.73 -19.03
C SER A 925 -22.30 -34.37 -18.52
N GLU A 926 -21.28 -33.55 -18.31
CA GLU A 926 -19.99 -34.03 -17.81
C GLU A 926 -20.09 -34.59 -16.39
N GLU A 927 -20.78 -33.87 -15.53
CA GLU A 927 -21.09 -34.25 -14.16
C GLU A 927 -21.83 -35.60 -14.09
N ALA A 928 -22.93 -35.76 -14.84
CA ALA A 928 -23.67 -37.03 -14.87
C ALA A 928 -22.82 -38.17 -15.45
N ALA A 929 -21.94 -37.89 -16.43
CA ALA A 929 -21.08 -38.91 -17.00
C ALA A 929 -20.01 -39.39 -16.00
N ILE A 930 -19.45 -38.48 -15.21
CA ILE A 930 -18.46 -38.79 -14.16
C ILE A 930 -19.13 -39.65 -13.07
N GLU A 931 -20.26 -39.20 -12.52
CA GLU A 931 -20.94 -39.89 -11.42
C GLU A 931 -21.41 -41.30 -11.84
N LEU A 932 -22.00 -41.44 -13.04
CA LEU A 932 -22.43 -42.75 -13.55
C LEU A 932 -21.25 -43.69 -13.85
N LYS A 933 -20.10 -43.17 -14.31
CA LYS A 933 -18.89 -43.98 -14.52
C LYS A 933 -18.32 -44.45 -13.19
N MET A 934 -18.30 -43.59 -12.17
CA MET A 934 -17.84 -43.91 -10.82
C MET A 934 -18.66 -45.07 -10.23
N HIS A 935 -20.00 -44.97 -10.21
CA HIS A 935 -20.85 -46.06 -9.74
C HIS A 935 -20.72 -47.35 -10.56
N ALA A 936 -20.54 -47.24 -11.87
CA ALA A 936 -20.31 -48.39 -12.73
C ALA A 936 -19.00 -49.11 -12.41
N ALA A 937 -17.92 -48.37 -12.12
CA ALA A 937 -16.63 -48.92 -11.73
C ALA A 937 -16.71 -49.70 -10.40
N ILE A 938 -17.44 -49.17 -9.42
CA ILE A 938 -17.63 -49.82 -8.11
C ILE A 938 -18.36 -51.15 -8.25
N LEU A 939 -19.43 -51.17 -9.04
CA LEU A 939 -20.18 -52.39 -9.29
C LEU A 939 -19.36 -53.41 -10.09
N LEU A 940 -18.52 -52.96 -11.03
CA LEU A 940 -17.60 -53.82 -11.76
C LEU A 940 -16.56 -54.46 -10.84
N ASP A 941 -15.96 -53.68 -9.93
CA ASP A 941 -14.99 -54.18 -8.95
C ASP A 941 -15.65 -55.19 -7.99
N LYS A 942 -16.85 -54.87 -7.48
CA LYS A 942 -17.63 -55.77 -6.60
C LYS A 942 -17.98 -57.12 -7.25
N TRP A 943 -18.16 -57.14 -8.58
CA TRP A 943 -18.52 -58.35 -9.31
C TRP A 943 -17.32 -59.16 -9.81
N GLN A 944 -16.15 -58.55 -9.93
CA GLN A 944 -14.90 -59.22 -10.31
C GLN A 944 -14.28 -59.98 -9.13
#